data_AF-H0SIQ1-F1
#
_entry.id   AF-H0SIQ1-F1
#
_cell.length_a   1.000
_cell.length_b   1.000
_cell.length_c   1.000
_cell.angle_alpha   90.00
_cell.angle_beta   90.00
_cell.angle_gamma   90.00
#
_symmetry.space_group_name_H-M   'P 1'
#
loop_
_entity.id
_entity.type
_entity.pdbx_description
1 polymer ?
#
loop_
_entity_poly.entity_id
_entity_poly.type
_entity_poly.pdbx_seq_one_letter_code
_entity_poly.pdbx_strand_id
1 'polypeptide(L)'
;MKIASRALLAGCAILLVMTSARAQTPLVDEAAAPAEPYQGPFAYDEEQTVVARSPAEAVAFDLPSGLSLRDYEASPTGTEVAAIVEDASRRQQVAFWAFGRQGFSRQIDVPAQTRLASLTWHPQGKAVFLLATGERGSQILKLDARAASFNAQAVYSSAASLRRLVVGPRPYEVNGEKTPVLRLFFGEKLASGAYALRTVTETGKGLYTVVGPQRDAAKKDDDEAPNTTIAPSALPLQFHPAGNQLVWEDQKKCLHKLSYAADNWGKSAPFGRDCGHTLTYTPNGIATIDWQPGQPGIRIKGLIDGSDQPALTEYKLDSVPSQMPDGRGVIALTANGAIKSLRYLPISVPLADVANAWMYMESAADQQAFMRDRALFRKLPEMDQLFKLYDTESYQCGAPDTRVPTRPYFVTTDLFWELYSAAFDGLFIILEREQAAPAFARFVAAADAELAKRHPGSRMAKAFAAAHAVLEGRSESNAEARLIVAARGAEQSLALQETLDFAQFKPRGHYTTEAQKRYFGAVRYLSALPLSAEDTTMLRGLDAGVGKAATDWIAVYRPFIASSRLDLVWGGAASTIASHPDTRGPRLFPLAWGWDNEALDNVVDHADRPAAERIVTRDGRSRLLPSGLDFAAIAGNRLAGELLGGEMAAYPNLAGRIAAVRQRFAAAGGKSRSSLYDSWIAALATQWADSTTNSAVAGPVWNAKRLQTGLASWATLRHATVLVNDKTVAECGEGGFEAIVMQPPRGYVEPDPASFATIAELFEATIAMVRESRSLTADAAANGRLRDGIIRRLTESRDNVRKYQKIAEKELRGETLSAEDYKLIQYVGRAAEHNFLIFSSLSNPQYALSNPDPMMKVVDVADAPSGTRELGVGRPLEWDQIVPHNGRSEIVKGGVYSYYEFASPRPLDDAEWRKMVDGQARPDWVTRHLSGNVLSCPARQP
;
A
#
# COMPACT_ATOMS: atom_id res chain seq x y z
N MET A 1 -5.02 -31.58 55.54
CA MET A 1 -5.59 -30.45 56.32
C MET A 1 -6.24 -29.48 55.33
N LYS A 2 -7.39 -28.81 55.58
CA LYS A 2 -7.62 -27.67 56.51
C LYS A 2 -6.56 -26.57 56.31
N ILE A 3 -6.86 -25.30 56.07
CA ILE A 3 -8.10 -24.49 56.15
C ILE A 3 -7.98 -23.34 55.10
N ALA A 4 -8.99 -22.64 54.57
CA ALA A 4 -10.36 -22.32 55.04
C ALA A 4 -11.41 -22.30 53.88
N SER A 5 -12.65 -21.91 54.19
CA SER A 5 -13.66 -21.38 53.24
C SER A 5 -14.75 -20.60 53.99
N ARG A 6 -15.06 -19.37 53.58
CA ARG A 6 -16.18 -18.50 54.04
C ARG A 6 -16.43 -17.40 52.99
N ALA A 7 -17.65 -16.94 52.71
CA ALA A 7 -18.98 -17.51 52.94
C ALA A 7 -19.96 -16.85 51.93
N LEU A 8 -21.05 -17.54 51.55
CA LEU A 8 -22.09 -17.00 50.67
C LEU A 8 -23.30 -16.45 51.48
N LEU A 9 -24.20 -15.76 50.77
CA LEU A 9 -25.58 -15.39 51.13
C LEU A 9 -25.78 -14.23 52.13
N ALA A 10 -26.16 -13.07 51.58
CA ALA A 10 -27.17 -12.18 52.16
C ALA A 10 -27.83 -11.29 51.08
N GLY A 11 -29.16 -11.15 51.10
CA GLY A 11 -29.89 -10.03 50.51
C GLY A 11 -29.99 -9.93 48.97
N CYS A 12 -31.07 -10.48 48.38
CA CYS A 12 -31.55 -10.04 47.07
C CYS A 12 -33.08 -9.98 47.03
N ALA A 13 -33.65 -8.82 47.36
CA ALA A 13 -35.05 -8.47 47.15
C ALA A 13 -35.25 -6.96 47.38
N ILE A 14 -35.59 -6.18 46.34
CA ILE A 14 -36.42 -4.95 46.44
C ILE A 14 -36.81 -4.41 45.04
N LEU A 15 -38.08 -4.02 44.94
CA LEU A 15 -38.80 -3.22 43.93
C LEU A 15 -38.45 -3.35 42.42
N LEU A 16 -39.48 -3.73 41.65
CA LEU A 16 -39.72 -3.13 40.34
C LEU A 16 -40.01 -1.62 40.51
N VAL A 17 -39.44 -0.78 39.65
CA VAL A 17 -40.01 0.52 39.29
C VAL A 17 -39.97 0.62 37.76
N MET A 18 -41.13 0.84 37.13
CA MET A 18 -41.18 1.14 35.70
C MET A 18 -40.80 2.61 35.49
N THR A 19 -39.66 2.86 34.84
CA THR A 19 -39.33 4.17 34.27
C THR A 19 -39.09 4.03 32.77
N SER A 20 -39.63 4.97 32.00
CA SER A 20 -39.56 4.96 30.54
C SER A 20 -38.17 5.36 30.05
N ALA A 21 -37.39 4.39 29.59
CA ALA A 21 -36.11 4.64 28.93
C ALA A 21 -36.32 5.39 27.61
N ARG A 22 -36.08 6.71 27.62
CA ARG A 22 -35.84 7.46 26.38
C ARG A 22 -34.58 6.92 25.71
N ALA A 23 -34.65 6.61 24.42
CA ALA A 23 -33.47 6.23 23.66
C ALA A 23 -32.46 7.40 23.64
N GLN A 24 -31.31 7.21 24.27
CA GLN A 24 -30.15 8.08 24.09
C GLN A 24 -29.35 7.56 22.90
N THR A 25 -29.15 8.39 21.88
CA THR A 25 -28.30 8.11 20.70
C THR A 25 -26.84 8.46 21.02
N PRO A 26 -25.92 7.50 21.26
CA PRO A 26 -24.60 7.76 21.82
C PRO A 26 -23.51 7.56 20.75
N LEU A 27 -23.45 8.47 19.76
CA LEU A 27 -22.53 8.32 18.61
C LEU A 27 -21.86 9.62 18.11
N VAL A 28 -22.38 10.81 18.43
CA VAL A 28 -21.86 12.07 17.87
C VAL A 28 -20.96 12.83 18.85
N ASP A 29 -21.33 12.82 20.14
CA ASP A 29 -20.82 13.75 21.15
C ASP A 29 -19.66 13.22 22.00
N GLU A 30 -19.49 11.90 22.13
CA GLU A 30 -18.54 11.30 23.11
C GLU A 30 -17.71 10.12 22.56
N ALA A 31 -17.46 10.11 21.23
CA ALA A 31 -16.37 9.31 20.69
C ALA A 31 -15.04 9.91 21.19
N ALA A 32 -14.28 9.13 21.97
CA ALA A 32 -13.09 9.60 22.67
C ALA A 32 -12.11 10.36 21.74
N ALA A 33 -11.47 11.40 22.28
CA ALA A 33 -10.38 12.07 21.60
C ALA A 33 -9.33 11.03 21.17
N PRO A 34 -8.75 11.15 19.95
CA PRO A 34 -7.79 10.16 19.48
C PRO A 34 -6.63 10.08 20.46
N ALA A 35 -6.38 8.88 21.01
CA ALA A 35 -5.28 8.65 21.93
C ALA A 35 -3.99 9.22 21.33
N GLU A 36 -3.28 10.03 22.11
CA GLU A 36 -2.13 10.79 21.61
C GLU A 36 -1.13 9.86 20.91
N PRO A 37 -0.55 10.27 19.76
CA PRO A 37 0.45 9.46 19.10
C PRO A 37 1.61 9.20 20.06
N TYR A 38 2.06 7.94 20.13
CA TYR A 38 3.11 7.47 21.03
C TYR A 38 4.36 8.37 20.94
N GLN A 39 4.59 9.21 21.95
CA GLN A 39 5.73 10.14 22.01
C GLN A 39 7.01 9.43 22.52
N GLY A 40 7.28 8.23 22.01
CA GLY A 40 8.58 7.58 22.18
C GLY A 40 9.70 8.35 21.49
N PRO A 41 10.98 8.08 21.80
CA PRO A 41 12.13 8.88 21.37
C PRO A 41 12.48 8.79 19.86
N PHE A 42 11.58 8.25 19.04
CA PHE A 42 11.80 7.90 17.63
C PHE A 42 11.55 9.10 16.70
N ALA A 43 12.51 10.03 16.64
CA ALA A 43 12.42 11.23 15.82
C ALA A 43 12.85 11.00 14.35
N TYR A 44 11.95 11.32 13.40
CA TYR A 44 12.32 11.42 11.98
C TYR A 44 13.30 12.58 11.70
N ASP A 45 13.47 13.49 12.67
CA ASP A 45 14.35 14.67 12.63
C ASP A 45 15.86 14.32 12.60
N GLU A 46 16.24 13.04 12.74
CA GLU A 46 17.63 12.61 12.58
C GLU A 46 18.15 12.81 11.14
N GLU A 47 19.12 13.71 11.01
CA GLU A 47 19.87 14.06 9.79
C GLU A 47 20.42 12.81 9.07
N GLN A 48 19.83 12.47 7.92
CA GLN A 48 20.19 11.29 7.13
C GLN A 48 21.45 11.52 6.29
N THR A 49 22.23 10.45 6.10
CA THR A 49 23.43 10.49 5.25
C THR A 49 23.06 10.30 3.79
N VAL A 50 23.13 11.38 3.02
CA VAL A 50 22.97 11.31 1.56
C VAL A 50 24.22 10.68 0.95
N VAL A 51 24.02 9.59 0.21
CA VAL A 51 25.08 8.85 -0.46
C VAL A 51 25.32 9.43 -1.86
N ALA A 52 26.56 9.83 -2.13
CA ALA A 52 27.01 10.21 -3.45
C ALA A 52 27.17 8.95 -4.33
N ARG A 53 26.79 9.08 -5.60
CA ARG A 53 26.97 8.02 -6.61
C ARG A 53 28.45 7.86 -6.95
N SER A 54 28.94 6.62 -6.88
CA SER A 54 30.32 6.26 -7.23
C SER A 54 30.67 6.58 -8.69
N PRO A 55 31.97 6.76 -9.03
CA PRO A 55 32.41 6.95 -10.41
C PRO A 55 31.95 5.84 -11.36
N ALA A 56 31.73 6.18 -12.64
CA ALA A 56 31.30 5.21 -13.65
C ALA A 56 32.43 4.27 -14.11
N GLU A 57 33.68 4.71 -14.00
CA GLU A 57 34.89 3.99 -14.42
C GLU A 57 35.85 3.80 -13.23
N ALA A 58 36.84 2.91 -13.37
CA ALA A 58 37.87 2.72 -12.36
C ALA A 58 38.72 3.99 -12.19
N VAL A 59 38.96 4.41 -10.94
CA VAL A 59 39.74 5.61 -10.61
C VAL A 59 40.89 5.22 -9.71
N ALA A 60 42.10 5.67 -10.01
CA ALA A 60 43.31 5.28 -9.30
C ALA A 60 44.12 6.49 -8.82
N PHE A 61 44.77 6.32 -7.68
CA PHE A 61 45.84 7.18 -7.19
C PHE A 61 47.05 6.30 -6.85
N ASP A 62 48.17 6.54 -7.55
CA ASP A 62 49.43 5.84 -7.32
C ASP A 62 50.14 6.41 -6.10
N LEU A 63 50.47 5.54 -5.14
CA LEU A 63 51.08 5.94 -3.88
C LEU A 63 52.53 6.41 -4.10
N PRO A 64 52.95 7.54 -3.50
CA PRO A 64 54.34 8.00 -3.56
C PRO A 64 55.33 6.94 -3.08
N SER A 65 56.50 6.88 -3.72
CA SER A 65 57.56 5.93 -3.34
C SER A 65 57.97 6.12 -1.87
N GLY A 66 58.04 5.02 -1.12
CA GLY A 66 58.30 5.03 0.32
C GLY A 66 57.08 5.29 1.21
N LEU A 67 55.90 5.60 0.64
CA LEU A 67 54.65 5.65 1.40
C LEU A 67 53.97 4.27 1.40
N SER A 68 53.60 3.79 2.58
CA SER A 68 52.87 2.54 2.78
C SER A 68 51.48 2.81 3.35
N LEU A 69 50.48 2.07 2.89
CA LEU A 69 49.12 2.14 3.38
C LEU A 69 48.89 1.00 4.39
N ARG A 70 48.25 1.30 5.54
CA ARG A 70 48.06 0.38 6.67
C ARG A 70 46.63 -0.13 6.82
N ASP A 71 45.65 0.76 6.67
CA ASP A 71 44.22 0.43 6.65
C ASP A 71 43.45 1.52 5.89
N TYR A 72 42.25 1.23 5.38
CA TYR A 72 41.42 2.19 4.65
C TYR A 72 39.93 1.81 4.59
N GLU A 73 39.06 2.81 4.54
CA GLU A 73 37.62 2.62 4.39
C GLU A 73 36.96 3.78 3.62
N ALA A 74 36.04 3.44 2.71
CA ALA A 74 35.20 4.43 2.01
C ALA A 74 34.29 5.18 2.99
N SER A 75 34.09 6.48 2.78
CA SER A 75 33.18 7.26 3.62
C SER A 75 31.72 6.80 3.42
N PRO A 76 30.86 6.82 4.45
CA PRO A 76 29.44 6.49 4.30
C PRO A 76 28.68 7.40 3.32
N THR A 77 29.20 8.61 3.07
CA THR A 77 28.74 9.53 2.04
C THR A 77 29.15 9.14 0.61
N GLY A 78 30.05 8.18 0.41
CA GLY A 78 30.55 7.79 -0.91
C GLY A 78 31.43 8.84 -1.61
N THR A 79 31.97 9.82 -0.88
CA THR A 79 32.68 10.99 -1.44
C THR A 79 34.21 10.92 -1.33
N GLU A 80 34.74 10.24 -0.31
CA GLU A 80 36.18 10.08 -0.10
C GLU A 80 36.51 8.74 0.59
N VAL A 81 37.81 8.42 0.66
CA VAL A 81 38.35 7.27 1.38
C VAL A 81 39.25 7.79 2.49
N ALA A 82 39.01 7.37 3.74
CA ALA A 82 39.97 7.57 4.83
C ALA A 82 41.00 6.43 4.81
N ALA A 83 42.28 6.75 5.04
CA ALA A 83 43.37 5.78 5.08
C ALA A 83 44.38 6.12 6.18
N ILE A 84 44.92 5.10 6.82
CA ILE A 84 46.14 5.22 7.63
C ILE A 84 47.33 5.03 6.68
N VAL A 85 48.18 6.05 6.55
CA VAL A 85 49.43 5.96 5.80
C VAL A 85 50.64 6.07 6.71
N GLU A 86 51.75 5.43 6.34
CA GLU A 86 53.02 5.46 7.04
C GLU A 86 54.18 5.62 6.05
N ASP A 87 55.06 6.59 6.29
CA ASP A 87 56.23 6.87 5.45
C ASP A 87 57.45 6.01 5.81
N ALA A 88 58.52 6.14 5.01
CA ALA A 88 59.80 5.46 5.26
C ALA A 88 60.47 5.90 6.59
N SER A 89 60.16 7.08 7.10
CA SER A 89 60.58 7.59 8.42
C SER A 89 59.73 7.02 9.57
N ARG A 90 58.75 6.15 9.25
CA ARG A 90 57.82 5.50 10.17
C ARG A 90 56.84 6.47 10.85
N ARG A 91 56.70 7.70 10.35
CA ARG A 91 55.66 8.69 10.70
C ARG A 91 54.33 8.24 10.11
N GLN A 92 53.25 8.35 10.89
CA GLN A 92 51.91 8.00 10.44
C GLN A 92 51.04 9.24 10.24
N GLN A 93 50.08 9.14 9.32
CA GLN A 93 49.06 10.16 9.08
C GLN A 93 47.69 9.50 8.86
N VAL A 94 46.63 10.17 9.33
CA VAL A 94 45.27 9.90 8.84
C VAL A 94 45.08 10.75 7.60
N ALA A 95 44.95 10.12 6.44
CA ALA A 95 44.88 10.76 5.14
C ALA A 95 43.54 10.50 4.47
N PHE A 96 43.05 11.47 3.71
CA PHE A 96 41.74 11.42 3.05
C PHE A 96 41.95 11.55 1.54
N TRP A 97 41.32 10.68 0.74
CA TRP A 97 41.40 10.68 -0.72
C TRP A 97 40.01 10.84 -1.34
N ALA A 98 39.75 12.00 -1.94
CA ALA A 98 38.54 12.23 -2.73
C ALA A 98 38.77 11.77 -4.18
N PHE A 99 37.76 11.13 -4.77
CA PHE A 99 37.87 10.50 -6.09
C PHE A 99 38.30 11.48 -7.18
N GLY A 100 39.16 11.00 -8.09
CA GLY A 100 39.71 11.75 -9.21
C GLY A 100 40.97 12.57 -8.89
N ARG A 101 41.38 12.70 -7.61
CA ARG A 101 42.59 13.44 -7.23
C ARG A 101 43.83 12.54 -7.29
N GLN A 102 44.91 13.05 -7.89
CA GLN A 102 46.24 12.43 -7.83
C GLN A 102 46.99 12.88 -6.57
N GLY A 103 46.44 12.53 -5.41
CA GLY A 103 46.92 12.93 -4.10
C GLY A 103 45.81 12.99 -3.05
N PHE A 104 46.19 12.91 -1.78
CA PHE A 104 45.26 13.08 -0.66
C PHE A 104 44.70 14.51 -0.62
N SER A 105 43.39 14.65 -0.37
CA SER A 105 42.69 15.93 -0.19
C SER A 105 43.07 16.62 1.12
N ARG A 106 43.42 15.82 2.13
CA ARG A 106 43.80 16.25 3.49
C ARG A 106 44.66 15.17 4.15
N GLN A 107 45.60 15.58 4.99
CA GLN A 107 46.40 14.69 5.83
C GLN A 107 46.49 15.27 7.25
N ILE A 108 46.44 14.40 8.26
CA ILE A 108 46.50 14.75 9.68
C ILE A 108 47.63 13.91 10.30
N ASP A 109 48.67 14.58 10.79
CA ASP A 109 49.83 13.92 11.40
C ASP A 109 49.49 13.23 12.74
N VAL A 110 49.84 11.96 12.86
CA VAL A 110 49.71 11.20 14.11
C VAL A 110 50.92 11.50 15.01
N PRO A 111 50.73 11.82 16.31
CA PRO A 111 51.83 12.00 17.26
C PRO A 111 52.74 10.77 17.31
N ALA A 112 54.06 10.97 17.38
CA ALA A 112 55.05 9.88 17.23
C ALA A 112 54.95 8.76 18.29
N GLN A 113 54.44 9.10 19.48
CA GLN A 113 54.15 8.17 20.59
C GLN A 113 52.86 7.34 20.39
N THR A 114 52.10 7.61 19.33
CA THR A 114 50.84 6.94 18.98
C THR A 114 51.01 6.19 17.66
N ARG A 115 50.63 4.92 17.63
CA ARG A 115 50.63 4.10 16.41
C ARG A 115 49.23 3.60 16.11
N LEU A 116 48.68 4.01 14.98
CA LEU A 116 47.41 3.52 14.47
C LEU A 116 47.61 2.19 13.74
N ALA A 117 46.64 1.30 13.88
CA ALA A 117 46.64 -0.04 13.30
C ALA A 117 45.36 -0.38 12.50
N SER A 118 44.24 0.32 12.76
CA SER A 118 43.01 0.17 11.98
C SER A 118 42.10 1.40 12.15
N LEU A 119 41.21 1.66 11.19
CA LEU A 119 40.17 2.69 11.27
C LEU A 119 38.78 2.13 10.92
N THR A 120 37.72 2.83 11.35
CA THR A 120 36.37 2.67 10.77
C THR A 120 35.57 3.97 10.91
N TRP A 121 34.72 4.27 9.95
CA TRP A 121 33.87 5.47 9.96
C TRP A 121 32.70 5.33 10.94
N HIS A 122 32.33 6.46 11.57
CA HIS A 122 31.01 6.62 12.16
C HIS A 122 29.94 6.55 11.04
N PRO A 123 28.83 5.79 11.17
CA PRO A 123 27.87 5.56 10.09
C PRO A 123 27.31 6.84 9.44
N GLN A 124 27.12 7.91 10.21
CA GLN A 124 26.69 9.22 9.68
C GLN A 124 27.84 10.08 9.07
N GLY A 125 29.03 9.53 8.85
CA GLY A 125 30.21 10.26 8.33
C GLY A 125 30.82 11.33 9.25
N LYS A 126 30.29 11.52 10.47
CA LYS A 126 30.64 12.62 11.39
C LYS A 126 31.99 12.44 12.11
N ALA A 127 32.50 11.22 12.22
CA ALA A 127 33.77 10.91 12.87
C ALA A 127 34.46 9.69 12.23
N VAL A 128 35.75 9.52 12.52
CA VAL A 128 36.51 8.29 12.25
C VAL A 128 36.96 7.72 13.61
N PHE A 129 36.63 6.46 13.87
CA PHE A 129 37.14 5.72 15.01
C PHE A 129 38.47 5.05 14.62
N LEU A 130 39.46 5.11 15.52
CA LEU A 130 40.84 4.69 15.27
C LEU A 130 41.28 3.70 16.35
N LEU A 131 41.80 2.54 15.95
CA LEU A 131 42.47 1.61 16.83
C LEU A 131 43.95 2.00 16.91
N ALA A 132 44.37 2.42 18.10
CA ALA A 132 45.70 2.94 18.38
C ALA A 132 46.45 2.11 19.43
N THR A 133 47.77 2.27 19.48
CA THR A 133 48.65 1.81 20.56
C THR A 133 49.59 2.95 20.93
N GLY A 134 49.75 3.21 22.23
CA GLY A 134 50.69 4.20 22.77
C GLY A 134 51.33 3.71 24.06
N GLU A 135 51.97 4.62 24.79
CA GLU A 135 52.78 4.32 26.00
C GLU A 135 52.04 3.52 27.09
N ARG A 136 50.71 3.62 27.16
CA ARG A 136 49.86 2.99 28.19
C ARG A 136 49.08 1.76 27.69
N GLY A 137 49.42 1.24 26.52
CA GLY A 137 48.73 0.11 25.89
C GLY A 137 47.91 0.52 24.65
N SER A 138 46.88 -0.26 24.35
CA SER A 138 46.00 -0.01 23.20
C SER A 138 44.84 0.91 23.57
N GLN A 139 44.37 1.69 22.61
CA GLN A 139 43.25 2.62 22.78
C GLN A 139 42.32 2.59 21.57
N ILE A 140 41.05 2.92 21.79
CA ILE A 140 40.11 3.28 20.73
C ILE A 140 39.88 4.78 20.83
N LEU A 141 40.15 5.51 19.75
CA LEU A 141 40.06 6.97 19.69
C LEU A 141 38.94 7.39 18.72
N LYS A 142 38.24 8.49 18.99
CA LYS A 142 37.26 9.13 18.10
C LYS A 142 37.85 10.45 17.59
N LEU A 143 38.12 10.53 16.29
CA LEU A 143 38.59 11.74 15.60
C LEU A 143 37.42 12.36 14.83
N ASP A 144 37.22 13.68 14.95
CA ASP A 144 36.19 14.39 14.18
C ASP A 144 36.49 14.32 12.68
N ALA A 145 35.49 13.99 11.85
CA ALA A 145 35.70 13.81 10.42
C ALA A 145 36.08 15.11 9.68
N ARG A 146 35.92 16.28 10.29
CA ARG A 146 36.32 17.61 9.79
C ARG A 146 37.55 18.17 10.50
N ALA A 147 38.21 17.39 11.37
CA ALA A 147 39.43 17.81 12.05
C ALA A 147 40.54 18.26 11.07
N ALA A 148 41.31 19.26 11.49
CA ALA A 148 42.48 19.79 10.79
C ALA A 148 43.82 19.41 11.47
N SER A 149 43.77 18.82 12.66
CA SER A 149 44.90 18.35 13.45
C SER A 149 44.48 17.14 14.29
N PHE A 150 45.43 16.41 14.88
CA PHE A 150 45.13 15.17 15.62
C PHE A 150 44.60 15.45 17.03
N ASN A 151 43.31 15.73 17.14
CA ASN A 151 42.61 16.04 18.39
C ASN A 151 41.65 14.91 18.84
N ALA A 152 42.04 13.64 18.63
CA ALA A 152 41.17 12.50 18.87
C ALA A 152 40.90 12.23 20.36
N GLN A 153 39.63 12.04 20.72
CA GLN A 153 39.17 11.69 22.08
C GLN A 153 39.35 10.19 22.35
N ALA A 154 39.89 9.79 23.51
CA ALA A 154 39.88 8.39 23.91
C ALA A 154 38.47 7.92 24.30
N VAL A 155 37.98 6.86 23.64
CA VAL A 155 36.70 6.18 23.93
C VAL A 155 36.93 4.99 24.85
N TYR A 156 37.99 4.22 24.60
CA TYR A 156 38.35 3.04 25.39
C TYR A 156 39.88 2.89 25.47
N SER A 157 40.39 2.19 26.48
CA SER A 157 41.81 1.91 26.66
C SER A 157 42.02 0.62 27.44
N SER A 158 43.02 -0.17 27.04
CA SER A 158 43.40 -1.43 27.70
C SER A 158 44.91 -1.66 27.61
N ALA A 159 45.47 -2.34 28.61
CA ALA A 159 46.85 -2.83 28.57
C ALA A 159 47.04 -3.98 27.56
N ALA A 160 45.95 -4.64 27.16
CA ALA A 160 45.96 -5.70 26.15
C ALA A 160 46.14 -5.12 24.72
N SER A 161 46.58 -5.96 23.78
CA SER A 161 46.55 -5.64 22.36
C SER A 161 45.12 -5.71 21.83
N LEU A 162 44.61 -4.63 21.23
CA LEU A 162 43.34 -4.66 20.52
C LEU A 162 43.55 -4.97 19.02
N ARG A 163 42.57 -5.62 18.37
CA ARG A 163 42.65 -5.99 16.93
C ARG A 163 41.28 -6.01 16.24
N ARG A 164 41.24 -5.40 15.04
CA ARG A 164 40.04 -5.03 14.27
C ARG A 164 39.09 -4.11 15.04
N LEU A 165 38.41 -3.23 14.31
CA LEU A 165 37.44 -2.29 14.86
C LEU A 165 36.28 -2.20 13.86
N VAL A 166 35.06 -2.42 14.34
CA VAL A 166 33.83 -2.39 13.53
C VAL A 166 32.78 -1.62 14.31
N VAL A 167 32.06 -0.70 13.67
CA VAL A 167 30.92 -0.02 14.29
C VAL A 167 29.62 -0.80 14.03
N GLY A 168 28.75 -0.89 15.03
CA GLY A 168 27.37 -1.32 14.83
C GLY A 168 26.61 -0.24 14.05
N PRO A 169 25.93 -0.56 12.93
CA PRO A 169 25.33 0.46 12.06
C PRO A 169 24.00 1.03 12.60
N ARG A 170 23.60 0.65 13.81
CA ARG A 170 22.40 1.12 14.52
C ARG A 170 22.76 1.49 15.97
N PRO A 171 22.10 2.49 16.57
CA PRO A 171 22.27 2.80 17.97
C PRO A 171 21.47 1.85 18.86
N TYR A 172 21.91 1.75 20.11
CA TYR A 172 21.32 0.94 21.17
C TYR A 172 20.82 1.87 22.27
N GLU A 173 19.66 1.58 22.86
CA GLU A 173 19.35 2.08 24.20
C GLU A 173 20.27 1.37 25.19
N VAL A 174 20.94 2.14 26.07
CA VAL A 174 21.94 1.61 27.01
C VAL A 174 21.78 2.27 28.37
N ASN A 175 21.62 1.46 29.41
CA ASN A 175 21.53 1.90 30.80
C ASN A 175 22.67 2.86 31.18
N GLY A 176 22.32 4.10 31.53
CA GLY A 176 23.27 5.16 31.90
C GLY A 176 23.68 6.11 30.76
N GLU A 177 23.05 6.01 29.58
CA GLU A 177 23.02 7.07 28.57
C GLU A 177 21.68 7.83 28.57
N LYS A 178 21.68 9.04 27.98
CA LYS A 178 20.48 9.90 27.87
C LYS A 178 19.76 9.78 26.52
N THR A 179 20.43 9.20 25.54
CA THR A 179 19.98 9.01 24.16
C THR A 179 20.53 7.67 23.67
N PRO A 180 19.95 7.07 22.62
CA PRO A 180 20.57 5.94 21.95
C PRO A 180 22.00 6.26 21.50
N VAL A 181 22.91 5.28 21.56
CA VAL A 181 24.32 5.45 21.20
C VAL A 181 24.84 4.28 20.35
N LEU A 182 25.81 4.55 19.48
CA LEU A 182 26.46 3.49 18.72
C LEU A 182 27.35 2.61 19.61
N ARG A 183 27.52 1.35 19.20
CA ARG A 183 28.48 0.41 19.80
C ARG A 183 29.65 0.12 18.86
N LEU A 184 30.85 0.07 19.42
CA LEU A 184 32.10 -0.28 18.76
C LEU A 184 32.50 -1.70 19.15
N PHE A 185 32.88 -2.53 18.19
CA PHE A 185 33.18 -3.95 18.33
C PHE A 185 34.63 -4.21 17.95
N PHE A 186 35.37 -4.91 18.81
CA PHE A 186 36.81 -5.11 18.66
C PHE A 186 37.28 -6.42 19.29
N GLY A 187 38.40 -6.96 18.84
CA GLY A 187 39.06 -8.08 19.52
C GLY A 187 40.01 -7.59 20.60
N GLU A 188 39.87 -8.04 21.85
CA GLU A 188 40.83 -7.82 22.94
C GLU A 188 41.67 -9.08 23.18
N LYS A 189 43.00 -8.94 23.18
CA LYS A 189 43.92 -10.08 23.35
C LYS A 189 44.03 -10.53 24.81
N LEU A 190 43.68 -11.79 25.06
CA LEU A 190 43.74 -12.45 26.35
C LEU A 190 45.17 -12.93 26.67
N ALA A 191 45.42 -13.25 27.95
CA ALA A 191 46.69 -13.81 28.42
C ALA A 191 47.06 -15.15 27.76
N SER A 192 46.08 -15.91 27.27
CA SER A 192 46.27 -17.13 26.47
C SER A 192 46.76 -16.88 25.03
N GLY A 193 46.84 -15.62 24.60
CA GLY A 193 47.18 -15.22 23.23
C GLY A 193 46.00 -15.19 22.26
N ALA A 194 44.85 -15.77 22.64
CA ALA A 194 43.58 -15.67 21.92
C ALA A 194 42.96 -14.27 22.02
N TYR A 195 41.91 -14.01 21.25
CA TYR A 195 41.12 -12.77 21.30
C TYR A 195 39.69 -13.04 21.78
N ALA A 196 39.17 -12.17 22.65
CA ALA A 196 37.74 -12.07 22.94
C ALA A 196 37.14 -10.94 22.09
N LEU A 197 36.00 -11.19 21.44
CA LEU A 197 35.24 -10.15 20.75
C LEU A 197 34.47 -9.37 21.81
N ARG A 198 34.79 -8.10 22.01
CA ARG A 198 34.17 -7.21 23.01
C ARG A 198 33.51 -6.01 22.35
N THR A 199 32.60 -5.39 23.07
CA THR A 199 31.86 -4.20 22.63
C THR A 199 31.80 -3.14 23.71
N VAL A 200 31.87 -1.88 23.32
CA VAL A 200 31.75 -0.68 24.17
C VAL A 200 30.89 0.36 23.44
N THR A 201 30.18 1.23 24.14
CA THR A 201 29.52 2.37 23.48
C THR A 201 30.56 3.36 22.94
N GLU A 202 30.19 4.18 21.95
CA GLU A 202 31.06 5.26 21.44
C GLU A 202 31.41 6.34 22.48
N THR A 203 30.74 6.32 23.63
CA THR A 203 30.96 7.14 24.83
C THR A 203 31.86 6.48 25.87
N GLY A 204 32.28 5.22 25.67
CA GLY A 204 33.17 4.47 26.56
C GLY A 204 32.49 3.70 27.71
N LYS A 205 31.15 3.54 27.66
CA LYS A 205 30.36 2.82 28.67
C LYS A 205 29.93 1.43 28.19
N GLY A 206 29.29 0.66 29.07
CA GLY A 206 28.59 -0.58 28.71
C GLY A 206 29.50 -1.65 28.09
N LEU A 207 30.75 -1.75 28.55
CA LEU A 207 31.74 -2.73 28.07
C LEU A 207 31.30 -4.16 28.42
N TYR A 208 31.15 -5.03 27.42
CA TYR A 208 30.95 -6.47 27.62
C TYR A 208 31.59 -7.30 26.50
N THR A 209 31.74 -8.61 26.72
CA THR A 209 32.25 -9.58 25.75
C THR A 209 31.09 -10.15 24.92
N VAL A 210 31.13 -10.08 23.60
CA VAL A 210 30.08 -10.64 22.72
C VAL A 210 30.32 -12.13 22.46
N VAL A 211 31.57 -12.50 22.17
CA VAL A 211 32.02 -13.88 21.97
C VAL A 211 33.40 -14.06 22.59
N GLY A 212 33.59 -15.06 23.43
CA GLY A 212 34.88 -15.35 24.06
C GLY A 212 34.93 -16.73 24.73
N PRO A 213 36.08 -17.12 25.30
CA PRO A 213 36.26 -18.43 25.91
C PRO A 213 35.57 -18.58 27.28
N GLN A 214 35.05 -17.48 27.85
CA GLN A 214 34.24 -17.40 29.06
C GLN A 214 33.17 -16.33 28.87
N ARG A 215 32.02 -16.45 29.57
CA ARG A 215 31.06 -15.36 29.71
C ARG A 215 31.60 -14.30 30.68
N ASP A 216 31.08 -13.08 30.61
CA ASP A 216 31.29 -12.10 31.69
C ASP A 216 30.39 -12.48 32.90
N ALA A 217 30.71 -11.99 34.10
CA ALA A 217 29.93 -12.32 35.30
C ALA A 217 28.56 -11.60 35.28
N ALA A 218 27.48 -12.37 35.10
CA ALA A 218 26.11 -11.86 35.03
C ALA A 218 25.57 -11.38 36.40
N LYS A 219 24.55 -10.50 36.36
CA LYS A 219 23.78 -10.10 37.54
C LYS A 219 22.71 -11.14 37.87
N LYS A 220 23.05 -12.08 38.75
CA LYS A 220 22.13 -12.98 39.50
C LYS A 220 21.21 -13.97 38.75
N ASP A 221 20.65 -13.61 37.60
CA ASP A 221 19.77 -14.47 36.80
C ASP A 221 20.41 -14.72 35.42
N ASP A 222 20.47 -15.98 34.99
CA ASP A 222 21.28 -16.41 33.83
C ASP A 222 20.69 -16.02 32.46
N ASP A 223 19.41 -15.67 32.41
CA ASP A 223 18.67 -15.36 31.17
C ASP A 223 18.87 -13.91 30.67
N GLU A 224 19.32 -12.98 31.53
CA GLU A 224 19.66 -11.59 31.15
C GLU A 224 21.12 -11.43 30.67
N ALA A 225 21.89 -12.52 30.54
CA ALA A 225 23.29 -12.43 30.12
C ALA A 225 23.41 -11.99 28.64
N PRO A 226 24.12 -10.90 28.30
CA PRO A 226 24.19 -10.42 26.93
C PRO A 226 24.95 -11.37 26.00
N ASN A 227 25.74 -12.33 26.53
CA ASN A 227 26.53 -13.28 25.75
C ASN A 227 26.14 -14.75 25.98
N THR A 228 25.52 -15.37 24.96
CA THR A 228 25.23 -16.81 24.98
C THR A 228 26.34 -17.66 24.37
N THR A 229 27.08 -17.13 23.39
CA THR A 229 28.05 -17.88 22.54
C THR A 229 29.47 -17.89 23.13
N ILE A 230 30.03 -19.09 23.33
CA ILE A 230 31.40 -19.32 23.80
C ILE A 230 32.28 -19.84 22.65
N ALA A 231 33.46 -19.25 22.45
CA ALA A 231 34.44 -19.69 21.44
C ALA A 231 35.90 -19.49 21.92
N PRO A 232 36.87 -20.35 21.52
CA PRO A 232 38.26 -20.24 21.99
C PRO A 232 38.96 -18.92 21.64
N SER A 233 38.61 -18.32 20.50
CA SER A 233 39.03 -16.99 20.05
C SER A 233 38.02 -16.46 19.05
N ALA A 234 37.75 -15.15 19.08
CA ALA A 234 36.87 -14.45 18.14
C ALA A 234 37.40 -13.05 17.78
N LEU A 235 37.20 -12.63 16.54
CA LEU A 235 37.47 -11.27 16.04
C LEU A 235 36.26 -10.78 15.22
N PRO A 236 35.80 -9.52 15.35
CA PRO A 236 34.71 -9.02 14.53
C PRO A 236 35.15 -8.86 13.07
N LEU A 237 34.21 -8.83 12.13
CA LEU A 237 34.48 -8.56 10.71
C LEU A 237 33.56 -7.50 10.12
N GLN A 238 32.25 -7.69 10.16
CA GLN A 238 31.26 -6.81 9.53
C GLN A 238 29.86 -7.00 10.16
N PHE A 239 29.01 -5.98 10.11
CA PHE A 239 27.55 -6.15 10.25
C PHE A 239 26.83 -6.32 8.89
N HIS A 240 25.81 -7.17 8.84
CA HIS A 240 24.81 -7.12 7.77
C HIS A 240 24.13 -5.72 7.76
N PRO A 241 23.70 -5.15 6.62
CA PRO A 241 23.00 -3.85 6.58
C PRO A 241 21.76 -3.72 7.49
N ALA A 242 21.16 -4.84 7.89
CA ALA A 242 20.09 -4.89 8.90
C ALA A 242 20.53 -4.52 10.33
N GLY A 243 21.84 -4.45 10.61
CA GLY A 243 22.42 -4.06 11.91
C GLY A 243 22.25 -5.04 13.06
N ASN A 244 21.31 -5.99 12.96
CA ASN A 244 21.07 -7.04 13.96
C ASN A 244 21.85 -8.34 13.68
N GLN A 245 22.92 -8.32 12.88
CA GLN A 245 23.72 -9.51 12.61
C GLN A 245 25.20 -9.18 12.40
N LEU A 246 26.04 -9.73 13.26
CA LEU A 246 27.50 -9.57 13.28
C LEU A 246 28.17 -10.82 12.68
N VAL A 247 29.03 -10.60 11.69
CA VAL A 247 29.99 -11.61 11.18
C VAL A 247 31.28 -11.52 11.99
N TRP A 248 31.79 -12.67 12.42
CA TRP A 248 33.05 -12.80 13.17
C TRP A 248 33.91 -13.96 12.65
N GLU A 249 35.20 -13.90 12.94
CA GLU A 249 36.22 -14.86 12.52
C GLU A 249 36.79 -15.61 13.73
N ASP A 250 36.93 -16.93 13.64
CA ASP A 250 37.53 -17.78 14.67
C ASP A 250 39.06 -17.98 14.53
N GLN A 251 39.66 -18.75 15.45
CA GLN A 251 41.10 -19.04 15.43
C GLN A 251 41.60 -19.79 14.18
N LYS A 252 40.71 -20.50 13.46
CA LYS A 252 41.00 -21.20 12.19
C LYS A 252 40.79 -20.32 10.96
N LYS A 253 40.39 -19.05 11.15
CA LYS A 253 39.90 -18.14 10.11
C LYS A 253 38.61 -18.61 9.44
N CYS A 254 37.80 -19.42 10.13
CA CYS A 254 36.45 -19.73 9.66
C CYS A 254 35.52 -18.59 10.07
N LEU A 255 34.60 -18.22 9.17
CA LEU A 255 33.64 -17.14 9.43
C LEU A 255 32.35 -17.71 10.01
N HIS A 256 31.75 -16.94 10.91
CA HIS A 256 30.51 -17.25 11.62
C HIS A 256 29.63 -16.00 11.66
N LYS A 257 28.31 -16.17 11.65
CA LYS A 257 27.33 -15.11 11.91
C LYS A 257 26.68 -15.27 13.28
N LEU A 258 26.31 -14.15 13.88
CA LEU A 258 25.72 -14.04 15.21
C LEU A 258 24.62 -12.97 15.16
N SER A 259 23.37 -13.37 15.38
CA SER A 259 22.22 -12.46 15.34
C SER A 259 21.96 -11.81 16.70
N TYR A 260 21.59 -10.54 16.70
CA TYR A 260 20.98 -9.83 17.83
C TYR A 260 19.47 -10.05 17.77
N ALA A 261 18.85 -10.36 18.91
CA ALA A 261 17.41 -10.50 19.05
C ALA A 261 16.78 -9.14 19.38
N ALA A 262 15.88 -9.08 20.36
CA ALA A 262 15.39 -7.85 20.97
C ALA A 262 16.54 -7.10 21.67
N ASP A 263 17.15 -7.79 22.63
CA ASP A 263 18.04 -7.25 23.66
C ASP A 263 19.32 -8.08 23.91
N ASN A 264 19.44 -9.28 23.34
CA ASN A 264 20.57 -10.19 23.56
C ASN A 264 21.18 -10.80 22.28
N TRP A 265 22.39 -11.35 22.40
CA TRP A 265 23.05 -12.09 21.31
C TRP A 265 22.63 -13.56 21.29
N GLY A 266 22.04 -13.97 20.17
CA GLY A 266 21.58 -15.34 19.94
C GLY A 266 22.71 -16.35 19.67
N LYS A 267 22.33 -17.52 19.15
CA LYS A 267 23.28 -18.60 18.82
C LYS A 267 24.05 -18.27 17.54
N SER A 268 25.36 -18.50 17.54
CA SER A 268 26.16 -18.35 16.32
C SER A 268 26.05 -19.56 15.39
N ALA A 269 26.17 -19.32 14.08
CA ALA A 269 26.19 -20.33 13.03
C ALA A 269 27.30 -20.04 12.00
N PRO A 270 27.84 -21.04 11.28
CA PRO A 270 28.85 -20.82 10.24
C PRO A 270 28.35 -19.89 9.12
N PHE A 271 29.27 -19.12 8.53
CA PHE A 271 29.01 -18.21 7.42
C PHE A 271 29.96 -18.54 6.25
N GLY A 272 29.42 -19.11 5.18
CA GLY A 272 30.22 -19.77 4.13
C GLY A 272 30.61 -21.20 4.49
N ARG A 273 31.48 -21.81 3.67
CA ARG A 273 32.00 -23.18 3.88
C ARG A 273 33.52 -23.23 4.06
N ASP A 274 34.23 -22.27 3.49
CA ASP A 274 35.69 -22.25 3.36
C ASP A 274 36.30 -21.25 4.36
N CYS A 275 37.48 -21.58 4.91
CA CYS A 275 38.15 -20.78 5.93
C CYS A 275 39.40 -20.09 5.36
N GLY A 276 39.75 -18.90 5.89
CA GLY A 276 40.84 -18.06 5.38
C GLY A 276 40.45 -17.13 4.22
N HIS A 277 39.18 -17.14 3.84
CA HIS A 277 38.54 -16.18 2.94
C HIS A 277 37.99 -14.99 3.74
N THR A 278 37.66 -13.90 3.06
CA THR A 278 36.88 -12.78 3.63
C THR A 278 35.60 -12.62 2.84
N LEU A 279 34.47 -13.01 3.43
CA LEU A 279 33.13 -12.80 2.87
C LEU A 279 32.51 -11.56 3.52
N THR A 280 32.09 -10.60 2.71
CA THR A 280 31.45 -9.35 3.13
C THR A 280 30.06 -9.20 2.50
N TYR A 281 29.04 -8.78 3.26
CA TYR A 281 27.69 -8.55 2.73
C TYR A 281 27.65 -7.25 1.92
N THR A 282 26.96 -7.26 0.78
CA THR A 282 26.79 -6.05 -0.05
C THR A 282 25.86 -5.01 0.62
N PRO A 283 25.96 -3.71 0.30
CA PRO A 283 25.17 -2.63 0.94
C PRO A 283 23.65 -2.68 0.71
N ASN A 284 23.15 -3.69 0.00
CA ASN A 284 21.73 -4.01 -0.21
C ASN A 284 21.30 -5.37 0.37
N GLY A 285 22.24 -6.12 0.97
CA GLY A 285 22.01 -7.37 1.70
C GLY A 285 21.68 -8.61 0.86
N ILE A 286 21.60 -8.53 -0.47
CA ILE A 286 21.20 -9.66 -1.34
C ILE A 286 22.37 -10.42 -1.99
N ALA A 287 23.61 -9.99 -1.73
CA ALA A 287 24.81 -10.65 -2.20
C ALA A 287 25.94 -10.57 -1.17
N THR A 288 27.03 -11.30 -1.44
CA THR A 288 28.30 -11.20 -0.71
C THR A 288 29.47 -11.06 -1.68
N ILE A 289 30.52 -10.37 -1.26
CA ILE A 289 31.82 -10.34 -1.93
C ILE A 289 32.74 -11.30 -1.18
N ASP A 290 33.28 -12.28 -1.90
CA ASP A 290 34.28 -13.24 -1.41
C ASP A 290 35.66 -12.84 -1.97
N TRP A 291 36.58 -12.52 -1.07
CA TRP A 291 37.99 -12.24 -1.39
C TRP A 291 38.91 -13.25 -0.69
N GLN A 292 39.80 -13.87 -1.47
CA GLN A 292 40.82 -14.79 -0.97
C GLN A 292 42.23 -14.17 -1.11
N PRO A 293 43.01 -14.03 -0.02
CA PRO A 293 44.36 -13.49 -0.09
C PRO A 293 45.25 -14.23 -1.10
N GLY A 294 45.82 -13.48 -2.05
CA GLY A 294 46.76 -14.00 -3.04
C GLY A 294 46.13 -14.47 -4.36
N GLN A 295 44.80 -14.61 -4.44
CA GLN A 295 44.11 -14.81 -5.72
C GLN A 295 43.91 -13.49 -6.49
N PRO A 296 43.71 -13.53 -7.82
CA PRO A 296 43.24 -12.38 -8.59
C PRO A 296 41.76 -12.08 -8.32
N GLY A 297 41.41 -10.79 -8.24
CA GLY A 297 40.04 -10.30 -8.16
C GLY A 297 39.25 -10.70 -6.90
N ILE A 298 37.95 -10.86 -7.09
CA ILE A 298 36.93 -11.23 -6.11
C ILE A 298 35.89 -12.16 -6.75
N ARG A 299 35.00 -12.73 -5.94
CA ARG A 299 33.76 -13.35 -6.41
C ARG A 299 32.54 -12.65 -5.81
N ILE A 300 31.50 -12.44 -6.61
CA ILE A 300 30.22 -11.88 -6.19
C ILE A 300 29.22 -13.04 -6.11
N LYS A 301 28.78 -13.35 -4.89
CA LYS A 301 27.93 -14.48 -4.54
C LYS A 301 26.52 -14.00 -4.17
N GLY A 302 25.55 -14.21 -5.06
CA GLY A 302 24.15 -13.85 -4.83
C GLY A 302 23.48 -14.77 -3.81
N LEU A 303 22.84 -14.18 -2.80
CA LEU A 303 22.18 -14.92 -1.71
C LEU A 303 20.76 -15.37 -2.08
N ILE A 304 20.17 -14.78 -3.12
CA ILE A 304 18.79 -15.00 -3.57
C ILE A 304 18.72 -15.88 -4.81
N ASP A 305 19.59 -15.62 -5.79
CA ASP A 305 19.67 -16.35 -7.06
C ASP A 305 20.72 -17.47 -7.08
N GLY A 306 21.56 -17.56 -6.04
CA GLY A 306 22.65 -18.54 -5.95
C GLY A 306 23.78 -18.33 -6.96
N SER A 307 23.85 -17.16 -7.61
CA SER A 307 24.91 -16.83 -8.55
C SER A 307 26.28 -16.73 -7.87
N ASP A 308 27.37 -17.06 -8.58
CA ASP A 308 28.73 -16.95 -8.07
C ASP A 308 29.69 -16.53 -9.21
N GLN A 309 29.80 -15.21 -9.41
CA GLN A 309 30.47 -14.62 -10.57
C GLN A 309 31.86 -14.06 -10.20
N PRO A 310 32.93 -14.36 -10.94
CA PRO A 310 34.21 -13.69 -10.76
C PRO A 310 34.13 -12.24 -11.24
N ALA A 311 34.82 -11.33 -10.54
CA ALA A 311 34.98 -9.93 -10.96
C ALA A 311 36.39 -9.42 -10.60
N LEU A 312 36.86 -8.38 -11.29
CA LEU A 312 38.16 -7.74 -11.07
C LEU A 312 39.37 -8.69 -11.21
N THR A 313 39.23 -9.77 -11.99
CA THR A 313 40.25 -10.84 -12.14
C THR A 313 41.55 -10.36 -12.80
N GLU A 314 41.50 -9.23 -13.49
CA GLU A 314 42.63 -8.49 -14.03
C GLU A 314 43.47 -7.76 -12.94
N TYR A 315 42.95 -7.62 -11.73
CA TYR A 315 43.64 -7.01 -10.59
C TYR A 315 44.10 -8.05 -9.56
N LYS A 316 45.35 -7.92 -9.10
CA LYS A 316 45.79 -8.52 -7.84
C LYS A 316 45.51 -7.54 -6.70
N LEU A 317 44.63 -7.93 -5.77
CA LEU A 317 44.28 -7.11 -4.61
C LEU A 317 45.19 -7.48 -3.44
N ASP A 318 45.89 -6.48 -2.88
CA ASP A 318 46.85 -6.66 -1.78
C ASP A 318 46.18 -6.66 -0.38
N SER A 319 44.88 -6.38 -0.32
CA SER A 319 44.10 -6.16 0.91
C SER A 319 42.60 -6.45 0.70
N VAL A 320 41.87 -6.60 1.81
CA VAL A 320 40.40 -6.75 1.81
C VAL A 320 39.76 -5.54 1.11
N PRO A 321 38.88 -5.73 0.11
CA PRO A 321 38.19 -4.62 -0.53
C PRO A 321 37.18 -3.95 0.43
N SER A 322 37.26 -2.62 0.57
CA SER A 322 36.25 -1.82 1.28
C SER A 322 35.12 -1.49 0.29
N GLN A 323 33.86 -1.61 0.69
CA GLN A 323 32.72 -1.44 -0.23
C GLN A 323 32.23 0.00 -0.29
N MET A 324 31.87 0.47 -1.48
CA MET A 324 31.20 1.77 -1.61
C MET A 324 29.75 1.69 -1.09
N PRO A 325 29.24 2.71 -0.38
CA PRO A 325 27.90 2.70 0.23
C PRO A 325 26.74 2.61 -0.77
N ASP A 326 26.95 2.94 -2.05
CA ASP A 326 25.97 2.76 -3.13
C ASP A 326 25.98 1.35 -3.76
N GLY A 327 26.91 0.48 -3.32
CA GLY A 327 27.08 -0.90 -3.79
C GLY A 327 27.67 -1.03 -5.19
N ARG A 328 28.04 0.07 -5.87
CA ARG A 328 28.44 0.06 -7.30
C ARG A 328 29.93 -0.23 -7.54
N GLY A 329 30.74 -0.32 -6.48
CA GLY A 329 32.17 -0.57 -6.57
C GLY A 329 32.82 -0.86 -5.22
N VAL A 330 34.11 -1.15 -5.28
CA VAL A 330 34.97 -1.35 -4.11
C VAL A 330 36.21 -0.46 -4.18
N ILE A 331 36.73 -0.11 -3.01
CA ILE A 331 38.08 0.42 -2.86
C ILE A 331 39.02 -0.75 -2.60
N ALA A 332 40.13 -0.79 -3.31
CA ALA A 332 41.17 -1.80 -3.11
C ALA A 332 42.58 -1.21 -3.25
N LEU A 333 43.54 -1.74 -2.49
CA LEU A 333 44.96 -1.57 -2.79
C LEU A 333 45.37 -2.60 -3.85
N THR A 334 46.03 -2.12 -4.90
CA THR A 334 46.51 -2.94 -6.02
C THR A 334 48.00 -2.72 -6.23
N ALA A 335 48.70 -3.70 -6.80
CA ALA A 335 50.12 -3.59 -7.15
C ALA A 335 50.37 -3.92 -8.62
N ASN A 336 51.16 -3.09 -9.29
CA ASN A 336 51.69 -3.33 -10.64
C ASN A 336 53.21 -3.15 -10.62
N GLY A 337 53.95 -4.26 -10.64
CA GLY A 337 55.39 -4.27 -10.38
C GLY A 337 55.70 -3.70 -8.99
N ALA A 338 56.46 -2.61 -8.95
CA ALA A 338 56.79 -1.88 -7.72
C ALA A 338 55.78 -0.77 -7.36
N ILE A 339 54.88 -0.39 -8.27
CA ILE A 339 53.89 0.67 -8.04
C ILE A 339 52.71 0.08 -7.28
N LYS A 340 52.27 0.76 -6.21
CA LYS A 340 51.02 0.45 -5.51
C LYS A 340 50.01 1.56 -5.74
N SER A 341 48.79 1.20 -6.10
CA SER A 341 47.70 2.16 -6.34
C SER A 341 46.54 1.89 -5.39
N LEU A 342 46.05 2.95 -4.75
CA LEU A 342 44.71 2.94 -4.15
C LEU A 342 43.70 3.14 -5.30
N ARG A 343 42.74 2.23 -5.47
CA ARG A 343 41.78 2.27 -6.58
C ARG A 343 40.35 2.18 -6.08
N TYR A 344 39.47 2.98 -6.68
CA TYR A 344 38.06 2.63 -6.83
C TYR A 344 37.93 1.73 -8.07
N LEU A 345 37.23 0.61 -7.93
CA LEU A 345 36.99 -0.40 -8.95
C LEU A 345 35.48 -0.68 -9.02
N PRO A 346 34.78 -0.39 -10.15
CA PRO A 346 33.35 -0.66 -10.27
C PRO A 346 33.05 -2.15 -10.31
N ILE A 347 31.91 -2.56 -9.76
CA ILE A 347 31.44 -3.95 -9.74
C ILE A 347 29.96 -4.04 -10.15
N SER A 348 29.53 -5.19 -10.68
CA SER A 348 28.12 -5.43 -11.00
C SER A 348 27.45 -6.24 -9.89
N VAL A 349 26.58 -5.60 -9.12
CA VAL A 349 25.74 -6.22 -8.09
C VAL A 349 24.26 -5.96 -8.46
N PRO A 350 23.40 -7.00 -8.51
CA PRO A 350 21.96 -6.83 -8.69
C PRO A 350 21.38 -5.84 -7.68
N LEU A 351 20.58 -4.87 -8.14
CA LEU A 351 19.90 -3.87 -7.30
C LEU A 351 20.84 -3.13 -6.31
N ALA A 352 22.11 -2.89 -6.68
CA ALA A 352 23.17 -2.38 -5.79
C ALA A 352 22.75 -1.15 -4.94
N ASP A 353 22.05 -0.21 -5.58
CA ASP A 353 21.62 1.05 -4.96
C ASP A 353 20.35 0.92 -4.12
N VAL A 354 19.65 -0.22 -4.11
CA VAL A 354 18.42 -0.44 -3.34
C VAL A 354 18.74 -0.89 -1.91
N ALA A 355 18.75 0.05 -0.95
CA ALA A 355 19.29 -0.15 0.40
C ALA A 355 18.64 -1.29 1.20
N ASN A 356 17.34 -1.51 1.02
CA ASN A 356 16.55 -2.50 1.75
C ASN A 356 16.13 -3.71 0.89
N ALA A 357 16.80 -3.98 -0.25
CA ALA A 357 16.43 -5.06 -1.16
C ALA A 357 16.24 -6.42 -0.46
N TRP A 358 17.10 -6.73 0.52
CA TRP A 358 17.03 -7.95 1.34
C TRP A 358 15.69 -8.17 2.07
N MET A 359 14.91 -7.12 2.34
CA MET A 359 13.59 -7.22 2.98
C MET A 359 12.48 -7.74 2.03
N TYR A 360 12.73 -7.80 0.71
CA TYR A 360 11.71 -7.98 -0.33
C TYR A 360 12.02 -9.09 -1.35
N MET A 361 13.17 -9.77 -1.25
CA MET A 361 13.52 -10.85 -2.19
C MET A 361 13.07 -12.22 -1.67
N GLU A 362 11.87 -12.67 -2.06
CA GLU A 362 11.42 -14.03 -1.73
C GLU A 362 11.99 -15.10 -2.68
N SER A 363 12.38 -14.70 -3.90
CA SER A 363 12.91 -15.59 -4.95
C SER A 363 13.79 -14.87 -5.98
N ALA A 364 14.54 -15.63 -6.77
CA ALA A 364 15.26 -15.12 -7.94
C ALA A 364 14.34 -14.49 -9.01
N ALA A 365 13.08 -14.94 -9.10
CA ALA A 365 12.09 -14.36 -10.02
C ALA A 365 11.65 -12.95 -9.56
N ASP A 366 11.54 -12.73 -8.24
CA ASP A 366 11.28 -11.40 -7.66
C ASP A 366 12.44 -10.45 -7.98
N GLN A 367 13.69 -10.89 -7.77
CA GLN A 367 14.89 -10.13 -8.09
C GLN A 367 14.90 -9.70 -9.57
N GLN A 368 14.58 -10.62 -10.49
CA GLN A 368 14.48 -10.30 -11.91
C GLN A 368 13.31 -9.37 -12.24
N ALA A 369 12.15 -9.50 -11.57
CA ALA A 369 11.03 -8.57 -11.73
C ALA A 369 11.42 -7.14 -11.30
N PHE A 370 12.02 -6.97 -10.12
CA PHE A 370 12.53 -5.67 -9.66
C PHE A 370 13.63 -5.10 -10.57
N MET A 371 14.51 -5.94 -11.14
CA MET A 371 15.55 -5.49 -12.08
C MET A 371 15.00 -4.97 -13.41
N ARG A 372 13.92 -5.58 -13.95
CA ARG A 372 13.27 -5.13 -15.18
C ARG A 372 12.31 -3.95 -14.96
N ASP A 373 11.38 -4.15 -14.03
CA ASP A 373 10.11 -3.40 -13.95
C ASP A 373 10.15 -2.35 -12.82
N ARG A 374 11.16 -2.42 -11.94
CA ARG A 374 11.34 -1.64 -10.69
C ARG A 374 10.19 -1.71 -9.69
N ALA A 375 9.24 -2.62 -9.90
CA ALA A 375 8.12 -2.90 -9.01
C ALA A 375 7.53 -4.29 -9.30
N LEU A 376 6.72 -4.79 -8.38
CA LEU A 376 5.87 -5.99 -8.59
C LEU A 376 4.62 -5.93 -7.72
N PHE A 377 3.67 -6.83 -8.01
CA PHE A 377 2.50 -7.07 -7.16
C PHE A 377 2.61 -8.42 -6.43
N ARG A 378 1.97 -8.56 -5.27
CA ARG A 378 1.83 -9.82 -4.52
C ARG A 378 0.39 -10.07 -4.07
N LYS A 379 0.03 -11.33 -3.90
CA LYS A 379 -1.28 -11.73 -3.35
C LYS A 379 -1.30 -11.55 -1.84
N LEU A 380 -2.41 -11.06 -1.28
CA LEU A 380 -2.68 -11.01 0.15
C LEU A 380 -3.85 -11.96 0.49
N PRO A 381 -3.62 -13.28 0.59
CA PRO A 381 -4.69 -14.28 0.66
C PRO A 381 -5.53 -14.19 1.95
N GLU A 382 -4.96 -13.69 3.03
CA GLU A 382 -5.63 -13.57 4.34
C GLU A 382 -6.29 -12.20 4.54
N MET A 383 -6.13 -11.27 3.59
CA MET A 383 -6.70 -9.93 3.67
C MET A 383 -7.96 -9.78 2.81
N ASP A 384 -8.80 -8.86 3.27
CA ASP A 384 -10.16 -8.57 2.81
C ASP A 384 -10.44 -7.06 2.71
N GLN A 385 -9.48 -6.21 3.12
CA GLN A 385 -9.58 -4.75 3.18
C GLN A 385 -8.21 -4.11 2.88
N LEU A 386 -8.19 -2.98 2.18
CA LEU A 386 -6.94 -2.27 1.81
C LEU A 386 -6.14 -1.72 2.99
N PHE A 387 -6.82 -1.13 3.98
CA PHE A 387 -6.14 -0.44 5.08
C PHE A 387 -5.30 -1.40 5.93
N LYS A 388 -5.74 -2.66 6.10
CA LYS A 388 -5.08 -3.69 6.93
C LYS A 388 -3.61 -3.93 6.54
N LEU A 389 -3.22 -3.70 5.28
CA LEU A 389 -1.80 -3.78 4.88
C LEU A 389 -0.93 -2.74 5.63
N TYR A 390 -1.46 -1.54 5.87
CA TYR A 390 -0.75 -0.45 6.54
C TYR A 390 -0.65 -0.61 8.06
N ASP A 391 -1.22 -1.70 8.59
CA ASP A 391 -1.08 -2.13 9.97
C ASP A 391 -0.19 -3.39 10.08
N THR A 392 0.12 -4.07 8.96
CA THR A 392 0.90 -5.33 8.96
C THR A 392 2.25 -5.19 9.67
N GLU A 393 3.07 -4.23 9.30
CA GLU A 393 4.42 -4.05 9.85
C GLU A 393 4.39 -3.54 11.31
N SER A 394 3.23 -3.05 11.78
CA SER A 394 3.01 -2.55 13.15
C SER A 394 2.49 -3.63 14.12
N TYR A 395 1.77 -4.65 13.63
CA TYR A 395 1.05 -5.62 14.47
C TYR A 395 1.26 -7.11 14.11
N GLN A 396 1.66 -7.43 12.87
CA GLN A 396 1.73 -8.82 12.36
C GLN A 396 3.13 -9.22 11.86
N CYS A 397 3.77 -8.35 11.09
CA CYS A 397 5.10 -8.54 10.49
C CYS A 397 6.21 -7.83 11.28
N GLY A 398 5.89 -7.20 12.41
CA GLY A 398 6.89 -6.81 13.39
C GLY A 398 7.60 -8.05 13.95
N ALA A 399 8.88 -7.91 14.28
CA ALA A 399 9.52 -8.89 15.14
C ALA A 399 9.00 -8.69 16.60
N PRO A 400 9.13 -9.67 17.51
CA PRO A 400 8.50 -9.63 18.84
C PRO A 400 8.88 -8.48 19.81
N ASP A 401 9.66 -7.50 19.36
CA ASP A 401 10.06 -6.30 20.11
C ASP A 401 9.98 -4.99 19.28
N THR A 402 9.55 -5.04 18.02
CA THR A 402 9.52 -3.84 17.16
C THR A 402 8.26 -3.01 17.39
N ARG A 403 8.33 -2.00 18.27
CA ARG A 403 7.29 -0.96 18.45
C ARG A 403 7.11 -0.02 17.23
N VAL A 404 7.65 -0.40 16.07
CA VAL A 404 7.89 0.44 14.89
C VAL A 404 7.84 -0.46 13.64
N PRO A 405 7.22 -0.04 12.52
CA PRO A 405 7.24 -0.79 11.26
C PRO A 405 8.63 -1.28 10.84
N THR A 406 8.73 -2.51 10.33
CA THR A 406 10.00 -3.06 9.83
C THR A 406 10.29 -2.64 8.38
N ARG A 407 9.26 -2.55 7.54
CA ARG A 407 9.35 -2.03 6.15
C ARG A 407 8.67 -0.66 5.99
N PRO A 408 9.15 0.20 5.06
CA PRO A 408 8.52 1.48 4.77
C PRO A 408 7.23 1.32 3.95
N TYR A 409 6.19 2.06 4.33
CA TYR A 409 4.90 2.07 3.61
C TYR A 409 4.88 2.99 2.38
N PHE A 410 4.03 2.65 1.43
CA PHE A 410 3.78 3.42 0.20
C PHE A 410 2.32 3.86 0.16
N VAL A 411 2.05 5.15 0.31
CA VAL A 411 0.67 5.67 0.36
C VAL A 411 0.06 5.73 -1.04
N THR A 412 -0.81 4.78 -1.37
CA THR A 412 -1.51 4.70 -2.66
C THR A 412 -2.78 5.55 -2.71
N THR A 413 -3.23 5.92 -3.92
CA THR A 413 -4.53 6.57 -4.11
C THR A 413 -5.70 5.63 -3.83
N ASP A 414 -5.53 4.32 -4.03
CA ASP A 414 -6.53 3.26 -3.82
C ASP A 414 -7.14 3.29 -2.42
N LEU A 415 -6.33 3.56 -1.40
CA LEU A 415 -6.77 3.66 -0.01
C LEU A 415 -7.81 4.79 0.19
N PHE A 416 -7.68 5.89 -0.56
CA PHE A 416 -8.59 7.04 -0.48
C PHE A 416 -9.78 6.93 -1.45
N TRP A 417 -9.62 6.17 -2.55
CA TRP A 417 -10.75 5.71 -3.35
C TRP A 417 -11.68 4.80 -2.54
N GLU A 418 -11.14 3.87 -1.75
CA GLU A 418 -11.91 2.99 -0.88
C GLU A 418 -12.58 3.78 0.27
N LEU A 419 -11.85 4.72 0.88
CA LEU A 419 -12.41 5.64 1.88
C LEU A 419 -13.57 6.47 1.32
N TYR A 420 -13.47 6.94 0.06
CA TYR A 420 -14.55 7.66 -0.61
C TYR A 420 -15.72 6.74 -0.98
N SER A 421 -15.48 5.48 -1.36
CA SER A 421 -16.55 4.49 -1.57
C SER A 421 -17.41 4.37 -0.33
N ALA A 422 -16.84 4.05 0.84
CA ALA A 422 -17.65 3.91 2.05
C ALA A 422 -18.45 5.19 2.39
N ALA A 423 -17.88 6.37 2.12
CA ALA A 423 -18.55 7.65 2.32
C ALA A 423 -19.77 7.84 1.39
N PHE A 424 -19.63 7.49 0.11
CA PHE A 424 -20.72 7.51 -0.87
C PHE A 424 -21.76 6.43 -0.55
N ASP A 425 -21.31 5.18 -0.37
CA ASP A 425 -22.12 4.00 -0.04
C ASP A 425 -23.00 4.32 1.18
N GLY A 426 -22.38 4.70 2.30
CA GLY A 426 -23.06 5.00 3.56
C GLY A 426 -24.11 6.11 3.45
N LEU A 427 -23.84 7.17 2.69
CA LEU A 427 -24.78 8.27 2.45
C LEU A 427 -25.98 7.85 1.60
N PHE A 428 -25.71 7.13 0.50
CA PHE A 428 -26.71 6.60 -0.40
C PHE A 428 -27.69 5.68 0.34
N ILE A 429 -27.15 4.78 1.16
CA ILE A 429 -27.91 3.84 1.99
C ILE A 429 -28.82 4.55 3.01
N ILE A 430 -28.34 5.58 3.71
CA ILE A 430 -29.17 6.34 4.66
C ILE A 430 -30.34 7.00 3.94
N LEU A 431 -30.06 7.75 2.88
CA LEU A 431 -31.09 8.50 2.16
C LEU A 431 -32.13 7.57 1.55
N GLU A 432 -31.71 6.40 1.06
CA GLU A 432 -32.63 5.40 0.56
C GLU A 432 -33.54 4.82 1.67
N ARG A 433 -32.94 4.33 2.76
CA ARG A 433 -33.61 3.68 3.89
C ARG A 433 -34.60 4.62 4.57
N GLU A 434 -34.19 5.86 4.80
CA GLU A 434 -34.96 6.86 5.56
C GLU A 434 -35.99 7.61 4.69
N GLN A 435 -35.80 7.68 3.36
CA GLN A 435 -36.59 8.56 2.48
C GLN A 435 -37.10 7.89 1.21
N ALA A 436 -36.24 7.26 0.40
CA ALA A 436 -36.64 6.70 -0.89
C ALA A 436 -37.59 5.50 -0.75
N ALA A 437 -37.26 4.51 0.10
CA ALA A 437 -38.12 3.35 0.29
C ALA A 437 -39.49 3.71 0.91
N PRO A 438 -39.58 4.59 1.92
CA PRO A 438 -40.87 5.16 2.37
C PRO A 438 -41.62 5.95 1.29
N ALA A 439 -40.93 6.68 0.41
CA ALA A 439 -41.57 7.41 -0.69
C ALA A 439 -42.13 6.47 -1.77
N PHE A 440 -41.37 5.44 -2.14
CA PHE A 440 -41.78 4.40 -3.08
C PHE A 440 -42.99 3.62 -2.57
N ALA A 441 -43.00 3.21 -1.29
CA ALA A 441 -44.13 2.52 -0.69
C ALA A 441 -45.42 3.36 -0.76
N ARG A 442 -45.35 4.67 -0.46
CA ARG A 442 -46.47 5.61 -0.63
C ARG A 442 -46.89 5.74 -2.09
N PHE A 443 -45.94 5.83 -3.03
CA PHE A 443 -46.22 5.91 -4.46
C PHE A 443 -46.93 4.65 -4.97
N VAL A 444 -46.40 3.45 -4.68
CA VAL A 444 -46.95 2.17 -5.14
C VAL A 444 -48.34 1.93 -4.56
N ALA A 445 -48.54 2.16 -3.26
CA ALA A 445 -49.86 2.00 -2.63
C ALA A 445 -50.91 2.98 -3.17
N ALA A 446 -50.53 4.24 -3.42
CA ALA A 446 -51.44 5.23 -3.99
C ALA A 446 -51.76 4.96 -5.48
N ALA A 447 -50.77 4.51 -6.25
CA ALA A 447 -50.95 4.10 -7.63
C ALA A 447 -51.84 2.86 -7.75
N ASP A 448 -51.59 1.82 -6.95
CA ASP A 448 -52.42 0.60 -6.90
C ASP A 448 -53.88 0.93 -6.56
N ALA A 449 -54.12 1.71 -5.51
CA ALA A 449 -55.47 2.09 -5.09
C ALA A 449 -56.24 2.85 -6.19
N GLU A 450 -55.62 3.82 -6.87
CA GLU A 450 -56.30 4.62 -7.89
C GLU A 450 -56.39 3.88 -9.25
N LEU A 451 -55.44 3.01 -9.58
CA LEU A 451 -55.51 2.12 -10.74
C LEU A 451 -56.60 1.05 -10.58
N ALA A 452 -56.73 0.43 -9.40
CA ALA A 452 -57.80 -0.51 -9.10
C ALA A 452 -59.19 0.15 -9.18
N LYS A 453 -59.28 1.46 -8.87
CA LYS A 453 -60.50 2.26 -8.90
C LYS A 453 -60.87 2.80 -10.29
N ARG A 454 -59.92 3.32 -11.07
CA ARG A 454 -60.17 3.91 -12.41
C ARG A 454 -60.01 2.94 -13.57
N HIS A 455 -59.08 1.99 -13.45
CA HIS A 455 -58.66 1.10 -14.53
C HIS A 455 -58.58 -0.38 -14.05
N PRO A 456 -59.64 -0.92 -13.41
CA PRO A 456 -59.63 -2.29 -12.89
C PRO A 456 -59.32 -3.32 -13.97
N GLY A 457 -58.46 -4.29 -13.65
CA GLY A 457 -58.04 -5.34 -14.57
C GLY A 457 -57.03 -4.93 -15.65
N SER A 458 -56.69 -3.63 -15.75
CA SER A 458 -55.65 -3.14 -16.68
C SER A 458 -54.27 -3.73 -16.38
N ARG A 459 -53.38 -3.67 -17.37
CA ARG A 459 -51.99 -4.13 -17.28
C ARG A 459 -51.24 -3.43 -16.14
N MET A 460 -51.38 -2.12 -16.02
CA MET A 460 -50.79 -1.34 -14.93
C MET A 460 -51.41 -1.66 -13.58
N ALA A 461 -52.74 -1.82 -13.46
CA ALA A 461 -53.36 -2.21 -12.19
C ALA A 461 -52.81 -3.56 -11.66
N LYS A 462 -52.67 -4.57 -12.54
CA LYS A 462 -52.04 -5.86 -12.17
C LYS A 462 -50.59 -5.70 -11.71
N ALA A 463 -49.80 -4.88 -12.43
CA ALA A 463 -48.38 -4.67 -12.12
C ALA A 463 -48.17 -3.91 -10.80
N PHE A 464 -48.95 -2.86 -10.52
CA PHE A 464 -48.89 -2.14 -9.25
C PHE A 464 -49.41 -2.98 -8.07
N ALA A 465 -50.50 -3.75 -8.25
CA ALA A 465 -50.96 -4.71 -7.25
C ALA A 465 -49.92 -5.79 -6.92
N ALA A 466 -49.12 -6.22 -7.91
CA ALA A 466 -48.00 -7.14 -7.70
C ALA A 466 -46.87 -6.50 -6.89
N ALA A 467 -46.41 -5.31 -7.29
CA ALA A 467 -45.37 -4.56 -6.57
C ALA A 467 -45.79 -4.23 -5.12
N HIS A 468 -47.06 -3.84 -4.92
CA HIS A 468 -47.63 -3.58 -3.60
C HIS A 468 -47.64 -4.86 -2.73
N ALA A 469 -48.07 -5.99 -3.28
CA ALA A 469 -48.03 -7.28 -2.58
C ALA A 469 -46.60 -7.74 -2.23
N VAL A 470 -45.60 -7.44 -3.06
CA VAL A 470 -44.18 -7.69 -2.74
C VAL A 470 -43.73 -6.83 -1.56
N LEU A 471 -43.92 -5.51 -1.60
CA LEU A 471 -43.52 -4.57 -0.53
C LEU A 471 -44.12 -4.96 0.82
N GLU A 472 -45.42 -5.27 0.83
CA GLU A 472 -46.19 -5.68 2.00
C GLU A 472 -45.82 -7.08 2.54
N GLY A 473 -44.96 -7.83 1.85
CA GLY A 473 -44.66 -9.22 2.20
C GLY A 473 -45.83 -10.20 2.00
N ARG A 474 -46.83 -9.79 1.22
CA ARG A 474 -48.04 -10.56 0.89
C ARG A 474 -47.91 -11.27 -0.46
N SER A 475 -46.68 -11.58 -0.91
CA SER A 475 -46.38 -12.13 -2.23
C SER A 475 -47.15 -13.42 -2.53
N GLU A 476 -47.37 -14.30 -1.55
CA GLU A 476 -48.18 -15.52 -1.75
C GLU A 476 -49.64 -15.28 -2.17
N SER A 477 -50.18 -14.09 -1.91
CA SER A 477 -51.54 -13.71 -2.32
C SER A 477 -51.64 -13.17 -3.76
N ASN A 478 -50.52 -13.01 -4.47
CA ASN A 478 -50.50 -12.51 -5.84
C ASN A 478 -49.52 -13.34 -6.70
N ALA A 479 -50.04 -13.98 -7.76
CA ALA A 479 -49.27 -14.91 -8.57
C ALA A 479 -48.04 -14.27 -9.25
N GLU A 480 -48.12 -13.01 -9.68
CA GLU A 480 -46.99 -12.25 -10.25
C GLU A 480 -45.94 -11.91 -9.17
N ALA A 481 -46.40 -11.54 -7.97
CA ALA A 481 -45.52 -11.20 -6.85
C ALA A 481 -44.64 -12.39 -6.42
N ARG A 482 -45.11 -13.62 -6.59
CA ARG A 482 -44.29 -14.83 -6.38
C ARG A 482 -43.18 -14.97 -7.42
N LEU A 483 -43.41 -14.63 -8.68
CA LEU A 483 -42.38 -14.65 -9.72
C LEU A 483 -41.28 -13.60 -9.42
N ILE A 484 -41.69 -12.39 -9.03
CA ILE A 484 -40.78 -11.30 -8.63
C ILE A 484 -39.89 -11.72 -7.45
N VAL A 485 -40.46 -12.38 -6.42
CA VAL A 485 -39.71 -12.84 -5.24
C VAL A 485 -38.90 -14.12 -5.49
N ALA A 486 -39.34 -14.99 -6.40
CA ALA A 486 -38.59 -16.19 -6.78
C ALA A 486 -37.34 -15.87 -7.60
N ALA A 487 -37.42 -14.87 -8.49
CA ALA A 487 -36.35 -14.34 -9.32
C ALA A 487 -35.62 -15.41 -10.19
N ARG A 488 -36.37 -16.14 -11.04
CA ARG A 488 -35.87 -17.34 -11.77
C ARG A 488 -36.04 -17.31 -13.28
N GLY A 489 -35.13 -16.64 -13.98
CA GLY A 489 -35.00 -16.80 -15.44
C GLY A 489 -36.22 -16.31 -16.23
N ALA A 490 -36.32 -16.74 -17.48
CA ALA A 490 -37.43 -16.36 -18.36
C ALA A 490 -38.74 -17.08 -18.00
N GLU A 491 -39.72 -16.35 -17.47
CA GLU A 491 -41.09 -16.81 -17.23
C GLU A 491 -42.11 -15.84 -17.88
N GLN A 492 -43.36 -16.26 -18.09
CA GLN A 492 -44.39 -15.40 -18.67
C GLN A 492 -45.10 -14.58 -17.59
N SER A 493 -45.01 -13.25 -17.68
CA SER A 493 -45.70 -12.34 -16.78
C SER A 493 -47.21 -12.47 -16.91
N LEU A 494 -47.89 -12.71 -15.79
CA LEU A 494 -49.34 -12.78 -15.66
C LEU A 494 -49.96 -11.37 -15.60
N ALA A 495 -49.17 -10.39 -15.19
CA ALA A 495 -49.53 -8.97 -15.26
C ALA A 495 -49.46 -8.42 -16.69
N LEU A 496 -48.34 -8.65 -17.39
CA LEU A 496 -48.07 -8.05 -18.70
C LEU A 496 -48.46 -8.91 -19.91
N GLN A 497 -48.60 -10.23 -19.72
CA GLN A 497 -48.76 -11.26 -20.75
C GLN A 497 -47.55 -11.47 -21.70
N GLU A 498 -46.45 -10.76 -21.44
CA GLU A 498 -45.15 -10.86 -22.12
C GLU A 498 -44.17 -11.75 -21.33
N THR A 499 -43.14 -12.29 -21.97
CA THR A 499 -42.05 -13.01 -21.28
C THR A 499 -41.07 -12.02 -20.66
N LEU A 500 -40.76 -12.19 -19.38
CA LEU A 500 -39.75 -11.42 -18.65
C LEU A 500 -38.66 -12.34 -18.10
N ASP A 501 -37.42 -11.86 -18.05
CA ASP A 501 -36.37 -12.52 -17.27
C ASP A 501 -36.44 -12.06 -15.80
N PHE A 502 -37.03 -12.90 -14.96
CA PHE A 502 -37.13 -12.68 -13.52
C PHE A 502 -35.78 -12.85 -12.81
N ALA A 503 -34.74 -13.45 -13.42
CA ALA A 503 -33.40 -13.49 -12.82
C ALA A 503 -32.83 -12.07 -12.60
N GLN A 504 -33.23 -11.10 -13.41
CA GLN A 504 -32.84 -9.69 -13.27
C GLN A 504 -33.36 -9.02 -11.99
N PHE A 505 -34.33 -9.64 -11.32
CA PHE A 505 -34.86 -9.22 -10.02
C PHE A 505 -34.17 -9.92 -8.83
N LYS A 506 -33.17 -10.79 -9.07
CA LYS A 506 -32.33 -11.39 -8.02
C LYS A 506 -31.66 -10.26 -7.21
N PRO A 507 -31.95 -10.13 -5.90
CA PRO A 507 -31.35 -9.10 -5.06
C PRO A 507 -29.83 -9.33 -4.95
N ARG A 508 -29.04 -8.28 -5.23
CA ARG A 508 -27.57 -8.32 -5.33
C ARG A 508 -26.93 -7.03 -4.83
N GLY A 509 -25.72 -7.11 -4.30
CA GLY A 509 -25.20 -6.12 -3.35
C GLY A 509 -26.07 -6.09 -2.09
N HIS A 510 -26.92 -5.08 -1.97
CA HIS A 510 -27.43 -4.63 -0.68
C HIS A 510 -28.37 -5.58 0.02
N TYR A 511 -29.22 -6.19 -0.79
CA TYR A 511 -30.59 -6.40 -0.37
C TYR A 511 -30.68 -7.73 0.40
N THR A 512 -30.15 -7.70 1.61
CA THR A 512 -29.83 -8.85 2.46
C THR A 512 -30.95 -9.11 3.47
N THR A 513 -31.57 -8.06 4.02
CA THR A 513 -32.81 -8.17 4.80
C THR A 513 -34.03 -8.32 3.91
N GLU A 514 -35.08 -8.98 4.43
CA GLU A 514 -36.32 -9.22 3.69
C GLU A 514 -37.02 -7.94 3.21
N ALA A 515 -36.95 -6.85 3.98
CA ALA A 515 -37.50 -5.56 3.57
C ALA A 515 -36.78 -4.99 2.34
N GLN A 516 -35.45 -5.06 2.33
CA GLN A 516 -34.63 -4.61 1.20
C GLN A 516 -34.83 -5.49 -0.04
N LYS A 517 -34.94 -6.83 0.11
CA LYS A 517 -35.24 -7.75 -1.00
C LYS A 517 -36.55 -7.40 -1.69
N ARG A 518 -37.59 -7.14 -0.91
CA ARG A 518 -38.91 -6.73 -1.41
C ARG A 518 -38.83 -5.38 -2.11
N TYR A 519 -38.11 -4.42 -1.54
CA TYR A 519 -37.85 -3.13 -2.16
C TYR A 519 -37.16 -3.28 -3.52
N PHE A 520 -36.06 -4.04 -3.59
CA PHE A 520 -35.35 -4.32 -4.85
C PHE A 520 -36.25 -4.96 -5.91
N GLY A 521 -36.93 -6.05 -5.57
CA GLY A 521 -37.79 -6.77 -6.49
C GLY A 521 -38.89 -5.86 -7.06
N ALA A 522 -39.56 -5.10 -6.19
CA ALA A 522 -40.61 -4.16 -6.61
C ALA A 522 -40.07 -2.99 -7.44
N VAL A 523 -38.93 -2.39 -7.07
CA VAL A 523 -38.30 -1.29 -7.83
C VAL A 523 -37.81 -1.76 -9.19
N ARG A 524 -37.08 -2.88 -9.25
CA ARG A 524 -36.56 -3.43 -10.52
C ARG A 524 -37.70 -3.87 -11.44
N TYR A 525 -38.72 -4.53 -10.91
CA TYR A 525 -39.90 -4.94 -11.68
C TYR A 525 -40.62 -3.71 -12.27
N LEU A 526 -40.96 -2.70 -11.47
CA LEU A 526 -41.61 -1.48 -11.99
C LEU A 526 -40.70 -0.66 -12.93
N SER A 527 -39.38 -0.68 -12.74
CA SER A 527 -38.43 0.00 -13.63
C SER A 527 -38.27 -0.71 -14.99
N ALA A 528 -38.45 -2.03 -15.04
CA ALA A 528 -38.31 -2.85 -16.24
C ALA A 528 -39.52 -2.75 -17.19
N LEU A 529 -40.70 -2.35 -16.70
CA LEU A 529 -41.96 -2.38 -17.45
C LEU A 529 -41.86 -1.66 -18.81
N PRO A 530 -42.14 -2.34 -19.95
CA PRO A 530 -42.32 -1.68 -21.23
C PRO A 530 -43.67 -0.93 -21.23
N LEU A 531 -43.64 0.40 -21.23
CA LEU A 531 -44.87 1.21 -21.21
C LEU A 531 -45.32 1.53 -22.64
N SER A 532 -46.57 1.21 -22.97
CA SER A 532 -47.20 1.68 -24.20
C SER A 532 -47.59 3.16 -24.10
N ALA A 533 -48.01 3.76 -25.22
CA ALA A 533 -48.62 5.09 -25.21
C ALA A 533 -49.93 5.12 -24.38
N GLU A 534 -50.68 4.02 -24.33
CA GLU A 534 -51.89 3.89 -23.51
C GLU A 534 -51.53 3.83 -22.02
N ASP A 535 -50.61 2.95 -21.60
CA ASP A 535 -50.13 2.88 -20.21
C ASP A 535 -49.59 4.26 -19.76
N THR A 536 -48.79 4.91 -20.60
CA THR A 536 -48.23 6.24 -20.35
C THR A 536 -49.32 7.30 -20.13
N THR A 537 -50.39 7.25 -20.93
CA THR A 537 -51.51 8.20 -20.85
C THR A 537 -52.36 7.93 -19.61
N MET A 538 -52.62 6.66 -19.30
CA MET A 538 -53.31 6.20 -18.09
C MET A 538 -52.59 6.66 -16.82
N LEU A 539 -51.27 6.44 -16.74
CA LEU A 539 -50.44 6.79 -15.59
C LEU A 539 -50.31 8.31 -15.40
N ARG A 540 -50.27 9.08 -16.49
CA ARG A 540 -50.35 10.56 -16.47
C ARG A 540 -51.74 11.09 -16.09
N GLY A 541 -52.80 10.29 -16.24
CA GLY A 541 -54.18 10.57 -15.83
C GLY A 541 -54.54 10.16 -14.40
N LEU A 542 -53.60 9.60 -13.64
CA LEU A 542 -53.75 9.38 -12.20
C LEU A 542 -53.69 10.70 -11.43
N ASP A 543 -54.17 10.71 -10.18
CA ASP A 543 -54.22 11.92 -9.38
C ASP A 543 -52.83 12.53 -9.12
N ALA A 544 -52.79 13.86 -9.03
CA ALA A 544 -51.55 14.62 -8.82
C ALA A 544 -50.75 14.18 -7.58
N GLY A 545 -51.41 13.58 -6.57
CA GLY A 545 -50.76 12.97 -5.41
C GLY A 545 -49.90 11.75 -5.77
N VAL A 546 -50.33 10.91 -6.72
CA VAL A 546 -49.56 9.76 -7.23
C VAL A 546 -48.33 10.24 -7.98
N GLY A 547 -48.51 11.20 -8.91
CA GLY A 547 -47.40 11.81 -9.65
C GLY A 547 -46.40 12.51 -8.71
N LYS A 548 -46.89 13.23 -7.69
CA LYS A 548 -46.02 13.82 -6.67
C LYS A 548 -45.23 12.75 -5.92
N ALA A 549 -45.87 11.68 -5.45
CA ALA A 549 -45.20 10.61 -4.71
C ALA A 549 -44.09 9.93 -5.56
N ALA A 550 -44.33 9.74 -6.86
CA ALA A 550 -43.30 9.28 -7.80
C ALA A 550 -42.13 10.26 -7.88
N THR A 551 -42.39 11.56 -8.04
CA THR A 551 -41.33 12.58 -8.10
C THR A 551 -40.56 12.75 -6.79
N ASP A 552 -41.23 12.60 -5.64
CA ASP A 552 -40.61 12.64 -4.31
C ASP A 552 -39.62 11.47 -4.13
N TRP A 553 -39.99 10.27 -4.58
CA TRP A 553 -39.12 9.09 -4.60
C TRP A 553 -37.91 9.27 -5.52
N ILE A 554 -38.15 9.69 -6.77
CA ILE A 554 -37.11 9.92 -7.77
C ILE A 554 -36.12 11.01 -7.32
N ALA A 555 -36.59 12.04 -6.61
CA ALA A 555 -35.75 13.15 -6.16
C ALA A 555 -34.61 12.73 -5.21
N VAL A 556 -34.79 11.66 -4.41
CA VAL A 556 -33.78 11.16 -3.48
C VAL A 556 -32.55 10.62 -4.22
N TYR A 557 -32.75 9.97 -5.37
CA TYR A 557 -31.67 9.37 -6.15
C TYR A 557 -30.85 10.36 -6.98
N ARG A 558 -31.42 11.51 -7.36
CA ARG A 558 -30.82 12.46 -8.32
C ARG A 558 -29.35 12.87 -8.04
N PRO A 559 -28.89 13.03 -6.78
CA PRO A 559 -27.47 13.34 -6.53
C PRO A 559 -26.51 12.18 -6.86
N PHE A 560 -26.99 10.93 -6.86
CA PHE A 560 -26.19 9.71 -6.92
C PHE A 560 -26.22 8.99 -8.28
N ILE A 561 -27.08 9.41 -9.21
CA ILE A 561 -27.25 8.79 -10.53
C ILE A 561 -27.13 9.81 -11.65
N ALA A 562 -26.56 9.38 -12.79
CA ALA A 562 -26.63 10.15 -14.03
C ALA A 562 -28.07 10.22 -14.58
N SER A 563 -28.33 11.20 -15.45
CA SER A 563 -29.64 11.37 -16.11
C SER A 563 -30.01 10.14 -16.97
N SER A 564 -31.29 9.78 -17.01
CA SER A 564 -31.82 8.68 -17.83
C SER A 564 -31.83 9.04 -19.31
N ARG A 565 -31.50 8.10 -20.23
CA ARG A 565 -31.67 8.29 -21.69
C ARG A 565 -33.14 8.27 -22.16
N LEU A 566 -34.06 7.94 -21.26
CA LEU A 566 -35.50 7.92 -21.49
C LEU A 566 -36.19 8.98 -20.65
N ASP A 567 -37.19 9.64 -21.23
CA ASP A 567 -38.11 10.53 -20.51
C ASP A 567 -38.85 9.76 -19.40
N LEU A 568 -39.31 10.50 -18.38
CA LEU A 568 -40.07 9.92 -17.27
C LEU A 568 -41.57 10.22 -17.39
N VAL A 569 -42.39 9.29 -16.91
CA VAL A 569 -43.86 9.43 -16.93
C VAL A 569 -44.31 10.71 -16.22
N TRP A 570 -43.70 11.03 -15.07
CA TRP A 570 -43.97 12.23 -14.26
C TRP A 570 -42.80 13.25 -14.22
N GLY A 571 -42.05 13.35 -15.33
CA GLY A 571 -41.19 14.51 -15.61
C GLY A 571 -39.70 14.36 -15.22
N GLY A 572 -38.89 15.15 -15.93
CA GLY A 572 -37.46 14.89 -16.14
C GLY A 572 -37.25 14.53 -17.61
N ALA A 573 -36.36 15.27 -18.29
CA ALA A 573 -36.06 15.08 -19.71
C ALA A 573 -34.96 14.04 -19.92
N ALA A 574 -35.01 13.35 -21.05
CA ALA A 574 -33.97 12.43 -21.49
C ALA A 574 -32.57 13.09 -21.57
N SER A 575 -31.55 12.32 -21.21
CA SER A 575 -30.14 12.70 -21.23
C SER A 575 -29.66 12.98 -22.64
N THR A 576 -29.15 14.20 -22.88
CA THR A 576 -28.67 14.66 -24.20
C THR A 576 -27.34 14.02 -24.63
N ILE A 577 -26.72 13.19 -23.79
CA ILE A 577 -25.47 12.51 -24.13
C ILE A 577 -25.68 11.21 -24.91
N ALA A 578 -26.92 10.72 -25.06
CA ALA A 578 -27.21 9.47 -25.78
C ALA A 578 -26.95 9.63 -27.30
N SER A 579 -26.05 8.83 -27.89
CA SER A 579 -25.85 8.77 -29.36
C SER A 579 -27.16 8.46 -30.10
N HIS A 580 -27.94 7.53 -29.54
CA HIS A 580 -29.19 7.02 -30.09
C HIS A 580 -30.30 7.16 -29.05
N PRO A 581 -31.17 8.18 -29.18
CA PRO A 581 -32.33 8.35 -28.31
C PRO A 581 -33.25 7.13 -28.37
N ASP A 582 -33.54 6.54 -27.21
CA ASP A 582 -34.35 5.32 -27.10
C ASP A 582 -35.83 5.68 -27.26
N THR A 583 -36.49 5.15 -28.30
CA THR A 583 -37.86 5.53 -28.67
C THR A 583 -38.94 4.68 -27.99
N ARG A 584 -38.57 3.75 -27.09
CA ARG A 584 -39.46 2.73 -26.50
C ARG A 584 -40.38 3.23 -25.38
N GLY A 585 -40.81 4.49 -25.45
CA GLY A 585 -41.68 5.14 -24.47
C GLY A 585 -40.99 5.53 -23.15
N PRO A 586 -41.63 6.39 -22.33
CA PRO A 586 -41.07 6.84 -21.08
C PRO A 586 -41.04 5.73 -20.00
N ARG A 587 -40.32 5.96 -18.90
CA ARG A 587 -40.20 5.02 -17.76
C ARG A 587 -40.75 5.58 -16.46
N LEU A 588 -41.03 4.69 -15.51
CA LEU A 588 -41.45 5.04 -14.15
C LEU A 588 -40.30 5.57 -13.29
N PHE A 589 -39.06 5.17 -13.59
CA PHE A 589 -37.86 5.48 -12.83
C PHE A 589 -36.68 5.76 -13.77
N PRO A 590 -35.79 6.73 -13.44
CA PRO A 590 -34.59 6.98 -14.23
C PRO A 590 -33.54 5.88 -14.02
N LEU A 591 -33.40 5.00 -15.01
CA LEU A 591 -32.21 4.15 -15.12
C LEU A 591 -31.06 5.01 -15.66
N ALA A 592 -29.96 5.08 -14.91
CA ALA A 592 -28.86 6.00 -15.17
C ALA A 592 -28.24 5.81 -16.57
N TRP A 593 -28.04 6.89 -17.32
CA TRP A 593 -27.30 6.90 -18.58
C TRP A 593 -26.15 7.92 -18.50
N GLY A 594 -25.10 7.52 -17.77
CA GLY A 594 -23.84 8.25 -17.69
C GLY A 594 -22.93 8.01 -18.91
N TRP A 595 -21.82 8.74 -18.95
CA TRP A 595 -20.82 8.62 -20.03
C TRP A 595 -20.19 7.23 -20.15
N ASP A 596 -20.24 6.43 -19.08
CA ASP A 596 -19.78 5.04 -19.09
C ASP A 596 -20.78 4.11 -19.79
N ASN A 597 -22.08 4.20 -19.48
CA ASN A 597 -23.12 3.49 -20.23
C ASN A 597 -23.14 3.91 -21.71
N GLU A 598 -23.01 5.21 -21.99
CA GLU A 598 -22.87 5.74 -23.35
C GLU A 598 -21.63 5.18 -24.07
N ALA A 599 -20.49 5.06 -23.39
CA ALA A 599 -19.27 4.47 -23.95
C ALA A 599 -19.45 2.98 -24.28
N LEU A 600 -19.92 2.19 -23.32
CA LEU A 600 -20.15 0.74 -23.47
C LEU A 600 -21.17 0.43 -24.58
N ASP A 601 -22.25 1.21 -24.67
CA ASP A 601 -23.32 1.05 -25.68
C ASP A 601 -22.83 1.40 -27.10
N ASN A 602 -21.84 2.26 -27.27
CA ASN A 602 -21.29 2.65 -28.58
C ASN A 602 -20.19 1.72 -29.12
N VAL A 603 -19.72 0.74 -28.35
CA VAL A 603 -18.61 -0.19 -28.71
C VAL A 603 -19.04 -1.66 -28.87
N VAL A 604 -20.33 -1.95 -28.71
CA VAL A 604 -20.96 -3.22 -29.09
C VAL A 604 -21.81 -3.06 -30.36
N ASP A 605 -22.14 -4.19 -30.98
CA ASP A 605 -22.94 -4.22 -32.20
C ASP A 605 -24.45 -4.20 -31.90
N HIS A 606 -25.18 -3.30 -32.56
CA HIS A 606 -26.64 -3.23 -32.49
C HIS A 606 -27.21 -3.39 -33.91
N ALA A 607 -28.14 -4.33 -34.08
CA ALA A 607 -28.57 -4.80 -35.41
C ALA A 607 -29.24 -3.72 -36.27
N ASP A 608 -29.88 -2.74 -35.63
CA ASP A 608 -30.63 -1.61 -36.16
C ASP A 608 -29.75 -0.39 -36.53
N ARG A 609 -28.48 -0.36 -36.15
CA ARG A 609 -27.59 0.79 -36.42
C ARG A 609 -27.09 0.86 -37.87
N PRO A 610 -26.76 2.07 -38.37
CA PRO A 610 -26.15 2.25 -39.68
C PRO A 610 -24.86 1.42 -39.85
N ALA A 611 -24.57 0.97 -41.07
CA ALA A 611 -23.45 0.06 -41.35
C ALA A 611 -22.06 0.57 -40.90
N ALA A 612 -21.86 1.89 -40.85
CA ALA A 612 -20.63 2.52 -40.34
C ALA A 612 -20.48 2.49 -38.81
N GLU A 613 -21.54 2.12 -38.08
CA GLU A 613 -21.55 2.00 -36.62
C GLU A 613 -21.66 0.55 -36.13
N ARG A 614 -21.91 -0.41 -37.03
CA ARG A 614 -21.96 -1.84 -36.71
C ARG A 614 -20.58 -2.33 -36.28
N ILE A 615 -20.49 -2.99 -35.13
CA ILE A 615 -19.24 -3.58 -34.61
C ILE A 615 -19.21 -5.07 -34.95
N VAL A 616 -19.14 -5.35 -36.25
CA VAL A 616 -19.02 -6.71 -36.80
C VAL A 616 -17.60 -7.00 -37.26
N THR A 617 -17.19 -8.26 -37.18
CA THR A 617 -15.97 -8.74 -37.83
C THR A 617 -16.12 -8.75 -39.36
N ARG A 618 -15.02 -8.94 -40.09
CA ARG A 618 -15.05 -9.07 -41.57
C ARG A 618 -15.87 -10.27 -42.06
N ASP A 619 -16.01 -11.31 -41.23
CA ASP A 619 -16.85 -12.48 -41.42
C ASP A 619 -18.25 -12.35 -40.78
N GLY A 620 -18.65 -11.14 -40.36
CA GLY A 620 -20.02 -10.81 -39.97
C GLY A 620 -20.42 -11.15 -38.53
N ARG A 621 -19.49 -11.52 -37.65
CA ARG A 621 -19.79 -11.79 -36.24
C ARG A 621 -19.87 -10.49 -35.44
N SER A 622 -20.96 -10.30 -34.71
CA SER A 622 -21.23 -9.15 -33.84
C SER A 622 -20.39 -9.17 -32.55
N ARG A 623 -19.84 -8.03 -32.13
CA ARG A 623 -19.30 -7.83 -30.76
C ARG A 623 -20.46 -7.59 -29.79
N LEU A 624 -20.89 -8.63 -29.08
CA LEU A 624 -22.11 -8.60 -28.25
C LEU A 624 -21.89 -8.10 -26.81
N LEU A 625 -20.65 -8.09 -26.30
CA LEU A 625 -20.32 -7.60 -24.96
C LEU A 625 -19.15 -6.60 -25.04
N PRO A 626 -19.17 -5.51 -24.25
CA PRO A 626 -18.07 -4.56 -24.17
C PRO A 626 -16.97 -5.08 -23.21
N SER A 627 -15.88 -4.32 -23.07
CA SER A 627 -14.86 -4.47 -22.04
C SER A 627 -14.73 -3.18 -21.21
N GLY A 628 -14.25 -3.27 -19.97
CA GLY A 628 -13.87 -2.07 -19.21
C GLY A 628 -12.73 -1.28 -19.86
N LEU A 629 -11.88 -1.97 -20.65
CA LEU A 629 -10.84 -1.33 -21.45
C LEU A 629 -11.41 -0.33 -22.47
N ASP A 630 -12.60 -0.57 -23.03
CA ASP A 630 -13.22 0.35 -23.99
C ASP A 630 -13.46 1.73 -23.35
N PHE A 631 -14.02 1.76 -22.15
CA PHE A 631 -14.28 3.01 -21.44
C PHE A 631 -12.99 3.71 -21.00
N ALA A 632 -12.00 2.96 -20.51
CA ALA A 632 -10.68 3.53 -20.18
C ALA A 632 -9.98 4.13 -21.41
N ALA A 633 -10.07 3.49 -22.59
CA ALA A 633 -9.52 4.00 -23.85
C ALA A 633 -10.28 5.25 -24.36
N ILE A 634 -11.60 5.30 -24.17
CA ILE A 634 -12.46 6.46 -24.46
C ILE A 634 -12.14 7.64 -23.52
N ALA A 635 -11.96 7.38 -22.22
CA ALA A 635 -11.53 8.37 -21.23
C ALA A 635 -10.10 8.88 -21.48
N GLY A 636 -9.28 8.07 -22.15
CA GLY A 636 -8.07 8.53 -22.84
C GLY A 636 -6.81 7.71 -22.63
N ASN A 637 -6.88 6.63 -21.86
CA ASN A 637 -5.75 5.78 -21.47
C ASN A 637 -5.11 5.06 -22.67
N ARG A 638 -3.83 5.32 -22.93
CA ARG A 638 -3.09 4.70 -24.04
C ARG A 638 -2.97 3.18 -23.89
N LEU A 639 -2.67 2.68 -22.69
CA LEU A 639 -2.46 1.24 -22.45
C LEU A 639 -3.75 0.43 -22.71
N ALA A 640 -4.92 0.95 -22.33
CA ALA A 640 -6.20 0.34 -22.67
C ALA A 640 -6.42 0.28 -24.20
N GLY A 641 -6.06 1.34 -24.93
CA GLY A 641 -6.11 1.37 -26.40
C GLY A 641 -5.13 0.39 -27.05
N GLU A 642 -3.92 0.24 -26.50
CA GLU A 642 -2.92 -0.74 -26.95
C GLU A 642 -3.40 -2.19 -26.72
N LEU A 643 -3.96 -2.48 -25.55
CA LEU A 643 -4.53 -3.79 -25.20
C LEU A 643 -5.73 -4.16 -26.09
N LEU A 644 -6.57 -3.19 -26.44
CA LEU A 644 -7.68 -3.37 -27.38
C LEU A 644 -7.23 -3.56 -28.85
N GLY A 645 -5.94 -3.40 -29.18
CA GLY A 645 -5.45 -3.48 -30.56
C GLY A 645 -5.82 -4.79 -31.28
N GLY A 646 -5.91 -5.91 -30.55
CA GLY A 646 -6.38 -7.19 -31.09
C GLY A 646 -7.87 -7.18 -31.46
N GLU A 647 -8.73 -6.59 -30.62
CA GLU A 647 -10.15 -6.42 -30.94
C GLU A 647 -10.38 -5.39 -32.04
N MET A 648 -9.64 -4.28 -32.05
CA MET A 648 -9.70 -3.28 -33.12
C MET A 648 -9.30 -3.87 -34.49
N ALA A 649 -8.38 -4.84 -34.52
CA ALA A 649 -8.04 -5.57 -35.74
C ALA A 649 -9.13 -6.56 -36.17
N ALA A 650 -9.86 -7.16 -35.22
CA ALA A 650 -10.96 -8.08 -35.48
C ALA A 650 -12.25 -7.36 -35.95
N TYR A 651 -12.56 -6.20 -35.36
CA TYR A 651 -13.77 -5.41 -35.58
C TYR A 651 -13.42 -4.04 -36.22
N PRO A 652 -13.42 -3.90 -37.56
CA PRO A 652 -12.82 -2.75 -38.24
C PRO A 652 -13.37 -1.36 -37.86
N ASN A 653 -14.63 -1.27 -37.43
CA ASN A 653 -15.26 -0.01 -37.03
C ASN A 653 -14.96 0.40 -35.57
N LEU A 654 -14.44 -0.51 -34.72
CA LEU A 654 -14.32 -0.31 -33.27
C LEU A 654 -13.40 0.86 -32.90
N ALA A 655 -12.22 0.95 -33.53
CA ALA A 655 -11.29 2.06 -33.32
C ALA A 655 -11.91 3.43 -33.69
N GLY A 656 -12.73 3.46 -34.75
CA GLY A 656 -13.46 4.65 -35.18
C GLY A 656 -14.54 5.07 -34.18
N ARG A 657 -15.28 4.12 -33.60
CA ARG A 657 -16.26 4.43 -32.54
C ARG A 657 -15.60 4.92 -31.26
N ILE A 658 -14.53 4.26 -30.80
CA ILE A 658 -13.77 4.70 -29.63
C ILE A 658 -13.26 6.14 -29.81
N ALA A 659 -12.71 6.48 -30.99
CA ALA A 659 -12.28 7.84 -31.29
C ALA A 659 -13.44 8.86 -31.30
N ALA A 660 -14.58 8.51 -31.92
CA ALA A 660 -15.75 9.39 -31.99
C ALA A 660 -16.39 9.66 -30.62
N VAL A 661 -16.51 8.63 -29.76
CA VAL A 661 -17.03 8.80 -28.39
C VAL A 661 -16.03 9.58 -27.53
N ARG A 662 -14.72 9.30 -27.64
CA ARG A 662 -13.67 10.08 -26.97
C ARG A 662 -13.73 11.57 -27.32
N GLN A 663 -13.98 11.91 -28.59
CA GLN A 663 -14.16 13.29 -29.02
C GLN A 663 -15.40 13.94 -28.39
N ARG A 664 -16.53 13.22 -28.31
CA ARG A 664 -17.76 13.69 -27.65
C ARG A 664 -17.58 13.88 -26.14
N PHE A 665 -16.94 12.93 -25.46
CA PHE A 665 -16.59 12.99 -24.04
C PHE A 665 -15.71 14.20 -23.70
N ALA A 666 -14.66 14.43 -24.51
CA ALA A 666 -13.78 15.58 -24.37
C ALA A 666 -14.48 16.92 -24.70
N ALA A 667 -15.35 16.95 -25.72
CA ALA A 667 -16.10 18.15 -26.11
C ALA A 667 -17.19 18.53 -25.09
N ALA A 668 -17.76 17.57 -24.37
CA ALA A 668 -18.57 17.81 -23.17
C ALA A 668 -17.75 18.30 -21.95
N GLY A 669 -16.45 18.52 -22.14
CA GLY A 669 -15.53 19.17 -21.22
C GLY A 669 -15.08 18.33 -20.03
N GLY A 670 -15.55 17.08 -19.89
CA GLY A 670 -15.31 16.23 -18.72
C GLY A 670 -15.76 16.87 -17.38
N LYS A 671 -16.63 17.89 -17.43
CA LYS A 671 -16.86 18.83 -16.31
C LYS A 671 -18.33 19.20 -16.09
N SER A 672 -19.28 18.50 -16.73
CA SER A 672 -20.71 18.67 -16.44
C SER A 672 -21.03 18.01 -15.09
N ARG A 673 -20.78 18.74 -13.99
CA ARG A 673 -20.93 18.29 -12.60
C ARG A 673 -22.41 18.30 -12.16
N SER A 674 -23.27 17.61 -12.91
CA SER A 674 -24.71 17.53 -12.66
C SER A 674 -25.09 16.62 -11.48
N SER A 675 -24.21 15.68 -11.11
CA SER A 675 -24.38 14.74 -10.00
C SER A 675 -23.02 14.36 -9.38
N LEU A 676 -23.04 13.67 -8.23
CA LEU A 676 -21.84 13.03 -7.68
C LEU A 676 -21.33 11.90 -8.59
N TYR A 677 -22.23 11.22 -9.30
CA TYR A 677 -21.90 10.19 -10.29
C TYR A 677 -21.06 10.77 -11.44
N ASP A 678 -21.55 11.84 -12.06
CA ASP A 678 -20.83 12.55 -13.14
C ASP A 678 -19.46 13.08 -12.65
N SER A 679 -19.40 13.49 -11.38
CA SER A 679 -18.17 13.98 -10.74
C SER A 679 -17.15 12.87 -10.49
N TRP A 680 -17.58 11.67 -10.06
CA TRP A 680 -16.71 10.50 -9.90
C TRP A 680 -16.23 9.98 -11.27
N ILE A 681 -17.11 9.93 -12.29
CA ILE A 681 -16.73 9.62 -13.68
C ILE A 681 -15.67 10.61 -14.21
N ALA A 682 -15.84 11.91 -13.98
CA ALA A 682 -14.84 12.92 -14.34
C ALA A 682 -13.49 12.70 -13.61
N ALA A 683 -13.53 12.21 -12.37
CA ALA A 683 -12.33 11.93 -11.58
C ALA A 683 -11.58 10.66 -12.04
N LEU A 684 -12.32 9.62 -12.44
CA LEU A 684 -11.75 8.40 -13.02
C LEU A 684 -11.04 8.70 -14.35
N ALA A 685 -11.56 9.62 -15.16
CA ALA A 685 -10.86 10.11 -16.35
C ALA A 685 -9.48 10.72 -16.03
N THR A 686 -9.34 11.46 -14.93
CA THR A 686 -8.02 11.96 -14.46
C THR A 686 -7.08 10.83 -14.02
N GLN A 687 -7.62 9.82 -13.30
CA GLN A 687 -6.85 8.64 -12.89
C GLN A 687 -6.31 7.86 -14.11
N TRP A 688 -7.10 7.75 -15.18
CA TRP A 688 -6.76 7.08 -16.44
C TRP A 688 -5.91 7.90 -17.41
N ALA A 689 -5.92 9.24 -17.33
CA ALA A 689 -5.28 10.12 -18.31
C ALA A 689 -3.74 10.06 -18.28
N ASP A 690 -3.14 10.04 -19.48
CA ASP A 690 -1.69 10.07 -19.70
C ASP A 690 -1.04 11.45 -19.49
N SER A 691 -1.80 12.52 -19.24
CA SER A 691 -1.26 13.89 -19.16
C SER A 691 -0.49 14.21 -17.86
N THR A 692 -0.26 13.21 -17.01
CA THR A 692 0.44 13.30 -15.71
C THR A 692 1.83 12.65 -15.71
N THR A 693 2.29 12.08 -16.83
CA THR A 693 3.48 11.19 -16.92
C THR A 693 4.83 11.93 -16.89
N ASN A 694 5.09 12.75 -15.86
CA ASN A 694 6.33 13.53 -15.72
C ASN A 694 7.15 13.18 -14.48
N SER A 695 6.94 11.98 -13.90
CA SER A 695 7.64 11.49 -12.70
C SER A 695 8.66 10.40 -13.02
N ALA A 696 9.70 10.27 -12.20
CA ALA A 696 10.75 9.25 -12.33
C ALA A 696 10.28 7.81 -11.99
N VAL A 697 8.98 7.62 -11.71
CA VAL A 697 8.34 6.33 -11.39
C VAL A 697 7.51 5.80 -12.57
N ALA A 698 7.36 6.58 -13.65
CA ALA A 698 6.61 6.18 -14.83
C ALA A 698 7.25 4.96 -15.55
N GLY A 699 6.44 3.94 -15.84
CA GLY A 699 6.88 2.68 -16.46
C GLY A 699 5.72 1.70 -16.69
N PRO A 700 5.99 0.46 -17.17
CA PRO A 700 4.93 -0.50 -17.51
C PRO A 700 4.02 -0.89 -16.34
N VAL A 701 4.59 -1.07 -15.13
CA VAL A 701 3.82 -1.37 -13.91
C VAL A 701 2.98 -0.17 -13.49
N TRP A 702 3.53 1.05 -13.54
CA TRP A 702 2.80 2.28 -13.23
C TRP A 702 1.58 2.47 -14.14
N ASN A 703 1.73 2.26 -15.44
CA ASN A 703 0.63 2.37 -16.40
C ASN A 703 -0.44 1.28 -16.17
N ALA A 704 -0.02 0.05 -15.86
CA ALA A 704 -0.93 -1.03 -15.45
C ALA A 704 -1.67 -0.68 -14.14
N LYS A 705 -0.96 -0.14 -13.13
CA LYS A 705 -1.53 0.29 -11.85
C LYS A 705 -2.59 1.36 -12.04
N ARG A 706 -2.32 2.44 -12.80
CA ARG A 706 -3.32 3.49 -13.09
C ARG A 706 -4.59 2.94 -13.73
N LEU A 707 -4.42 2.02 -14.69
CA LEU A 707 -5.53 1.34 -15.37
C LEU A 707 -6.33 0.48 -14.38
N GLN A 708 -5.65 -0.32 -13.55
CA GLN A 708 -6.22 -1.19 -12.52
C GLN A 708 -6.98 -0.42 -11.44
N THR A 709 -6.39 0.60 -10.83
CA THR A 709 -7.03 1.45 -9.81
C THR A 709 -8.27 2.15 -10.38
N GLY A 710 -8.20 2.69 -11.60
CA GLY A 710 -9.35 3.32 -12.24
C GLY A 710 -10.47 2.32 -12.60
N LEU A 711 -10.14 1.14 -13.15
CA LEU A 711 -11.13 0.11 -13.48
C LEU A 711 -11.77 -0.51 -12.23
N ALA A 712 -10.98 -0.73 -11.17
CA ALA A 712 -11.49 -1.16 -9.88
C ALA A 712 -12.38 -0.10 -9.22
N SER A 713 -11.95 1.17 -9.17
CA SER A 713 -12.75 2.26 -8.62
C SER A 713 -14.03 2.54 -9.44
N TRP A 714 -14.02 2.30 -10.76
CA TRP A 714 -15.22 2.32 -11.58
C TRP A 714 -16.16 1.14 -11.30
N ALA A 715 -15.65 -0.08 -11.15
CA ALA A 715 -16.45 -1.22 -10.69
C ALA A 715 -17.04 -0.96 -9.29
N THR A 716 -16.27 -0.34 -8.39
CA THR A 716 -16.72 0.12 -7.08
C THR A 716 -17.80 1.21 -7.18
N LEU A 717 -17.69 2.20 -8.07
CA LEU A 717 -18.76 3.20 -8.33
C LEU A 717 -20.06 2.54 -8.84
N ARG A 718 -19.94 1.50 -9.67
CA ARG A 718 -21.10 0.74 -10.16
C ARG A 718 -21.73 -0.11 -9.04
N HIS A 719 -20.92 -0.73 -8.18
CA HIS A 719 -21.36 -1.43 -6.97
C HIS A 719 -21.92 -0.48 -5.89
N ALA A 720 -21.42 0.74 -5.79
CA ALA A 720 -21.85 1.75 -4.82
C ALA A 720 -23.34 2.13 -5.01
N THR A 721 -23.79 2.14 -6.26
CA THR A 721 -25.22 2.29 -6.61
C THR A 721 -26.04 0.98 -6.49
N VAL A 722 -25.42 -0.07 -5.94
CA VAL A 722 -25.97 -1.42 -5.68
C VAL A 722 -25.83 -1.91 -4.21
N LEU A 723 -25.08 -1.19 -3.31
CA LEU A 723 -25.45 -0.94 -1.86
C LEU A 723 -25.02 -2.26 -1.02
N VAL A 724 -24.70 -2.60 0.28
CA VAL A 724 -24.41 -2.17 1.71
C VAL A 724 -23.00 -2.59 2.26
N ASN A 725 -22.70 -2.29 3.57
CA ASN A 725 -21.76 -3.00 4.50
C ASN A 725 -22.45 -4.17 5.34
N ASP A 726 -22.21 -4.58 6.60
CA ASP A 726 -21.40 -4.17 7.79
C ASP A 726 -21.35 -5.30 8.90
N LYS A 727 -20.19 -5.59 9.58
CA LYS A 727 -20.01 -5.83 11.07
C LYS A 727 -18.68 -6.47 11.61
N THR A 728 -18.23 -5.97 12.80
CA THR A 728 -16.88 -5.69 13.47
C THR A 728 -15.85 -6.78 13.88
N VAL A 729 -14.56 -6.39 14.18
CA VAL A 729 -13.66 -6.70 15.38
C VAL A 729 -12.13 -6.35 15.17
N ALA A 730 -11.32 -6.03 16.23
CA ALA A 730 -9.85 -5.72 16.22
C ALA A 730 -9.10 -5.87 17.61
N GLU A 731 -7.73 -5.89 17.71
CA GLU A 731 -6.93 -6.06 18.98
C GLU A 731 -5.41 -5.56 18.99
N CYS A 732 -4.63 -5.72 20.10
CA CYS A 732 -3.28 -5.14 20.44
C CYS A 732 -2.37 -6.09 21.33
N GLY A 733 -1.10 -5.86 21.79
CA GLY A 733 -0.04 -4.81 21.70
C GLY A 733 1.18 -4.97 22.72
N GLU A 734 2.17 -4.05 22.73
CA GLU A 734 3.36 -3.83 23.65
C GLU A 734 4.66 -4.74 23.60
N GLY A 735 5.78 -4.36 24.29
CA GLY A 735 7.16 -4.91 24.12
C GLY A 735 8.26 -4.55 25.19
N GLY A 736 9.57 -4.82 24.96
CA GLY A 736 10.63 -5.17 25.97
C GLY A 736 11.76 -4.18 26.40
N PHE A 737 12.99 -4.71 26.65
CA PHE A 737 13.94 -4.35 27.76
C PHE A 737 15.21 -3.50 27.46
N GLU A 738 16.12 -3.89 26.54
CA GLU A 738 17.21 -3.02 26.01
C GLU A 738 17.22 -3.08 24.47
N ALA A 739 16.22 -2.43 23.87
CA ALA A 739 15.91 -2.58 22.44
C ALA A 739 17.00 -2.01 21.51
N ILE A 740 17.22 -2.71 20.39
CA ILE A 740 17.86 -2.10 19.22
C ILE A 740 16.94 -1.02 18.65
N VAL A 741 17.44 0.22 18.54
CA VAL A 741 16.60 1.36 18.17
C VAL A 741 16.31 1.34 16.67
N MET A 742 15.15 0.79 16.34
CA MET A 742 14.55 0.84 15.01
C MET A 742 14.18 2.30 14.69
N GLN A 743 14.97 3.00 13.87
CA GLN A 743 14.48 4.22 13.25
C GLN A 743 13.23 3.87 12.41
N PRO A 744 12.12 4.63 12.54
CA PRO A 744 10.95 4.41 11.70
C PRO A 744 11.32 4.46 10.21
N PRO A 745 10.95 3.44 9.43
CA PRO A 745 11.32 3.38 8.03
C PRO A 745 10.56 4.48 7.27
N ARG A 746 11.30 5.27 6.49
CA ARG A 746 10.78 6.44 5.80
C ARG A 746 9.99 5.97 4.57
N GLY A 747 8.67 6.04 4.68
CA GLY A 747 7.78 5.73 3.56
C GLY A 747 7.72 6.82 2.49
N TYR A 748 6.90 6.57 1.48
CA TYR A 748 6.74 7.43 0.28
C TYR A 748 5.26 7.58 -0.07
N VAL A 749 4.87 8.61 -0.83
CA VAL A 749 3.49 8.78 -1.34
C VAL A 749 3.44 8.55 -2.86
N GLU A 750 2.32 8.04 -3.37
CA GLU A 750 2.13 7.86 -4.81
C GLU A 750 2.32 9.21 -5.55
N PRO A 751 3.26 9.31 -6.52
CA PRO A 751 3.63 10.59 -7.15
C PRO A 751 2.59 11.06 -8.20
N ASP A 752 1.31 11.09 -7.83
CA ASP A 752 0.20 11.65 -8.58
C ASP A 752 -0.67 12.57 -7.69
N PRO A 753 -0.22 13.81 -7.42
CA PRO A 753 -1.01 14.78 -6.68
C PRO A 753 -2.29 15.20 -7.41
N ALA A 754 -2.43 14.98 -8.73
CA ALA A 754 -3.67 15.29 -9.45
C ALA A 754 -4.80 14.32 -9.06
N SER A 755 -4.51 13.03 -8.90
CA SER A 755 -5.48 12.06 -8.39
C SER A 755 -5.87 12.35 -6.94
N PHE A 756 -4.90 12.60 -6.03
CA PHE A 756 -5.22 13.06 -4.66
C PHE A 756 -6.06 14.35 -4.65
N ALA A 757 -5.69 15.34 -5.47
CA ALA A 757 -6.41 16.60 -5.56
C ALA A 757 -7.87 16.42 -6.01
N THR A 758 -8.11 15.44 -6.89
CA THR A 758 -9.44 15.15 -7.43
C THR A 758 -10.29 14.35 -6.44
N ILE A 759 -9.72 13.36 -5.74
CA ILE A 759 -10.41 12.64 -4.64
C ILE A 759 -10.88 13.64 -3.56
N ALA A 760 -10.05 14.63 -3.23
CA ALA A 760 -10.43 15.69 -2.30
C ALA A 760 -11.46 16.70 -2.87
N GLU A 761 -11.66 16.79 -4.20
CA GLU A 761 -12.83 17.50 -4.77
C GLU A 761 -14.12 16.70 -4.65
N LEU A 762 -14.06 15.36 -4.70
CA LEU A 762 -15.23 14.49 -4.49
C LEU A 762 -15.78 14.58 -3.06
N PHE A 763 -14.89 14.62 -2.06
CA PHE A 763 -15.29 14.91 -0.68
C PHE A 763 -15.93 16.30 -0.54
N GLU A 764 -15.41 17.34 -1.22
CA GLU A 764 -16.01 18.69 -1.17
C GLU A 764 -17.40 18.74 -1.81
N ALA A 765 -17.59 18.08 -2.97
CA ALA A 765 -18.89 17.96 -3.61
C ALA A 765 -19.91 17.22 -2.73
N THR A 766 -19.46 16.18 -2.02
CA THR A 766 -20.29 15.43 -1.07
C THR A 766 -20.65 16.27 0.16
N ILE A 767 -19.72 17.08 0.67
CA ILE A 767 -19.99 18.06 1.75
C ILE A 767 -21.06 19.07 1.31
N ALA A 768 -21.01 19.56 0.07
CA ALA A 768 -22.02 20.47 -0.47
C ALA A 768 -23.41 19.81 -0.52
N MET A 769 -23.51 18.61 -1.11
CA MET A 769 -24.76 17.83 -1.14
C MET A 769 -25.35 17.61 0.27
N VAL A 770 -24.52 17.21 1.24
CA VAL A 770 -24.99 16.96 2.62
C VAL A 770 -25.47 18.25 3.30
N ARG A 771 -24.85 19.41 3.01
CA ARG A 771 -25.33 20.73 3.49
C ARG A 771 -26.66 21.15 2.87
N GLU A 772 -26.87 20.84 1.58
CA GLU A 772 -28.09 21.18 0.85
C GLU A 772 -29.27 20.21 1.12
N SER A 773 -28.98 19.03 1.67
CA SER A 773 -30.00 18.05 2.08
C SER A 773 -30.96 18.62 3.13
N ARG A 774 -32.27 18.52 2.87
CA ARG A 774 -33.32 19.02 3.79
C ARG A 774 -33.44 18.19 5.06
N SER A 775 -33.20 16.88 4.95
CA SER A 775 -33.01 15.94 6.04
C SER A 775 -32.15 14.78 5.57
N LEU A 776 -31.50 14.10 6.50
CA LEU A 776 -30.88 12.79 6.28
C LEU A 776 -31.75 11.67 6.84
N THR A 777 -32.40 11.88 8.00
CA THR A 777 -33.25 10.88 8.69
C THR A 777 -34.71 11.33 8.78
N ALA A 778 -35.59 10.44 9.23
CA ALA A 778 -36.97 10.79 9.58
C ALA A 778 -37.11 11.57 10.91
N ASP A 779 -36.11 11.56 11.79
CA ASP A 779 -36.12 12.26 13.08
C ASP A 779 -35.44 13.64 12.98
N ALA A 780 -36.26 14.70 12.99
CA ALA A 780 -35.80 16.08 12.90
C ALA A 780 -34.84 16.52 14.04
N ALA A 781 -34.90 15.88 15.22
CA ALA A 781 -34.00 16.18 16.34
C ALA A 781 -32.63 15.50 16.20
N ALA A 782 -32.59 14.26 15.72
CA ALA A 782 -31.35 13.54 15.43
C ALA A 782 -30.65 14.05 14.15
N ASN A 783 -31.43 14.46 13.14
CA ASN A 783 -30.97 14.88 11.81
C ASN A 783 -29.80 15.89 11.85
N GLY A 784 -29.92 16.94 12.65
CA GLY A 784 -28.87 17.98 12.74
C GLY A 784 -27.52 17.42 13.21
N ARG A 785 -27.51 16.64 14.29
CA ARG A 785 -26.27 16.05 14.84
C ARG A 785 -25.64 15.05 13.88
N LEU A 786 -26.45 14.21 13.22
CA LEU A 786 -25.96 13.25 12.24
C LEU A 786 -25.32 13.96 11.03
N ARG A 787 -26.02 14.94 10.45
CA ARG A 787 -25.54 15.72 9.30
C ARG A 787 -24.22 16.44 9.62
N ASP A 788 -24.15 17.11 10.76
CA ASP A 788 -22.97 17.89 11.14
C ASP A 788 -21.79 16.97 11.50
N GLY A 789 -22.06 15.78 12.08
CA GLY A 789 -21.09 14.72 12.30
C GLY A 789 -20.53 14.10 11.00
N ILE A 790 -21.39 13.88 10.00
CA ILE A 790 -21.00 13.44 8.65
C ILE A 790 -20.14 14.51 7.96
N ILE A 791 -20.57 15.78 7.97
CA ILE A 791 -19.80 16.89 7.39
C ILE A 791 -18.40 16.95 8.02
N ARG A 792 -18.28 16.78 9.35
CA ARG A 792 -16.99 16.67 10.05
C ARG A 792 -16.10 15.56 9.46
N ARG A 793 -16.58 14.32 9.35
CA ARG A 793 -15.76 13.20 8.84
C ARG A 793 -15.39 13.33 7.37
N LEU A 794 -16.27 13.87 6.53
CA LEU A 794 -15.96 14.20 5.13
C LEU A 794 -14.86 15.28 5.06
N THR A 795 -14.95 16.31 5.91
CA THR A 795 -13.97 17.41 6.01
C THR A 795 -12.61 16.90 6.45
N GLU A 796 -12.56 16.07 7.51
CA GLU A 796 -11.33 15.42 7.99
C GLU A 796 -10.69 14.53 6.91
N SER A 797 -11.50 13.76 6.18
CA SER A 797 -11.02 12.88 5.09
C SER A 797 -10.43 13.70 3.93
N ARG A 798 -11.15 14.74 3.48
CA ARG A 798 -10.67 15.71 2.49
C ARG A 798 -9.33 16.31 2.91
N ASP A 799 -9.22 16.78 4.15
CA ASP A 799 -8.04 17.49 4.64
C ASP A 799 -6.86 16.54 4.86
N ASN A 800 -7.09 15.26 5.14
CA ASN A 800 -6.06 14.23 5.09
C ASN A 800 -5.57 13.98 3.65
N VAL A 801 -6.48 13.79 2.68
CA VAL A 801 -6.12 13.64 1.25
C VAL A 801 -5.31 14.84 0.74
N ARG A 802 -5.66 16.08 1.15
CA ARG A 802 -4.90 17.30 0.83
C ARG A 802 -3.52 17.39 1.50
N LYS A 803 -3.21 16.58 2.52
CA LYS A 803 -1.85 16.44 3.07
C LYS A 803 -1.01 15.54 2.15
N TYR A 804 -1.52 14.37 1.80
CA TYR A 804 -0.82 13.44 0.89
C TYR A 804 -0.59 14.05 -0.51
N GLN A 805 -1.52 14.85 -1.03
CA GLN A 805 -1.30 15.68 -2.21
C GLN A 805 -0.01 16.53 -2.09
N LYS A 806 0.17 17.24 -0.97
CA LYS A 806 1.35 18.11 -0.74
C LYS A 806 2.64 17.33 -0.53
N ILE A 807 2.56 16.07 -0.07
CA ILE A 807 3.72 15.19 0.06
C ILE A 807 4.17 14.71 -1.33
N ALA A 808 3.24 14.17 -2.13
CA ALA A 808 3.51 13.81 -3.53
C ALA A 808 4.05 15.00 -4.36
N GLU A 809 3.55 16.21 -4.12
CA GLU A 809 4.08 17.45 -4.70
C GLU A 809 5.53 17.76 -4.30
N LYS A 810 5.94 17.51 -3.04
CA LYS A 810 7.33 17.67 -2.57
C LYS A 810 8.24 16.61 -3.19
N GLU A 811 7.81 15.34 -3.15
CA GLU A 811 8.55 14.19 -3.68
C GLU A 811 8.82 14.34 -5.19
N LEU A 812 7.83 14.81 -5.97
CA LEU A 812 7.98 15.14 -7.39
C LEU A 812 9.00 16.26 -7.67
N ARG A 813 9.21 17.18 -6.73
CA ARG A 813 10.22 18.25 -6.81
C ARG A 813 11.58 17.83 -6.25
N GLY A 814 11.69 16.63 -5.65
CA GLY A 814 12.88 16.18 -4.92
C GLY A 814 13.12 16.93 -3.61
N GLU A 815 12.09 17.53 -3.02
CA GLU A 815 12.17 18.25 -1.76
C GLU A 815 12.17 17.29 -0.56
N THR A 816 13.04 17.55 0.42
CA THR A 816 13.11 16.75 1.66
C THR A 816 11.81 16.85 2.46
N LEU A 817 11.20 15.71 2.75
CA LEU A 817 10.03 15.62 3.64
C LEU A 817 10.40 15.89 5.10
N SER A 818 9.47 16.50 5.83
CA SER A 818 9.60 16.79 7.27
C SER A 818 9.20 15.59 8.14
N ALA A 819 9.53 15.64 9.44
CA ALA A 819 9.13 14.61 10.39
C ALA A 819 7.61 14.40 10.46
N GLU A 820 6.80 15.45 10.30
CA GLU A 820 5.34 15.35 10.27
C GLU A 820 4.82 14.73 8.96
N ASP A 821 5.47 14.97 7.82
CA ASP A 821 5.14 14.30 6.56
C ASP A 821 5.37 12.78 6.68
N TYR A 822 6.50 12.36 7.26
CA TYR A 822 6.79 10.93 7.48
C TYR A 822 5.88 10.30 8.54
N LYS A 823 5.49 11.00 9.61
CA LYS A 823 4.47 10.52 10.57
C LYS A 823 3.12 10.28 9.89
N LEU A 824 2.70 11.16 8.98
CA LEU A 824 1.47 10.95 8.21
C LEU A 824 1.55 9.66 7.36
N ILE A 825 2.67 9.41 6.69
CA ILE A 825 2.90 8.17 5.93
C ILE A 825 2.88 6.94 6.86
N GLN A 826 3.55 7.00 8.01
CA GLN A 826 3.61 5.89 8.97
C GLN A 826 2.24 5.50 9.53
N TYR A 827 1.38 6.48 9.80
CA TYR A 827 0.06 6.28 10.39
C TYR A 827 -1.08 6.37 9.36
N VAL A 828 -0.79 6.12 8.08
CA VAL A 828 -1.77 6.19 6.99
C VAL A 828 -2.93 5.21 7.17
N GLY A 829 -2.68 4.01 7.71
CA GLY A 829 -3.70 3.00 8.05
C GLY A 829 -4.75 3.57 8.99
N ARG A 830 -4.33 3.96 10.21
CA ARG A 830 -5.14 4.69 11.21
C ARG A 830 -5.87 5.92 10.65
N ALA A 831 -5.25 6.66 9.73
CA ALA A 831 -5.83 7.86 9.12
C ALA A 831 -6.95 7.58 8.11
N ALA A 832 -6.99 6.38 7.52
CA ALA A 832 -8.04 5.92 6.63
C ALA A 832 -9.08 5.05 7.36
N GLU A 833 -8.64 4.05 8.14
CA GLU A 833 -9.47 3.09 8.87
C GLU A 833 -10.57 3.81 9.67
N HIS A 834 -10.21 4.71 10.59
CA HIS A 834 -11.15 5.32 11.52
C HIS A 834 -12.35 5.99 10.81
N ASN A 835 -12.11 6.67 9.69
CA ASN A 835 -13.18 7.27 8.90
C ASN A 835 -13.90 6.23 8.01
N PHE A 836 -13.18 5.22 7.49
CA PHE A 836 -13.77 4.11 6.74
C PHE A 836 -14.76 3.29 7.58
N LEU A 837 -14.44 2.98 8.85
CA LEU A 837 -15.34 2.30 9.78
C LEU A 837 -16.58 3.14 10.12
N ILE A 838 -16.44 4.46 10.27
CA ILE A 838 -17.57 5.37 10.55
C ILE A 838 -18.47 5.55 9.32
N PHE A 839 -17.89 5.70 8.13
CA PHE A 839 -18.68 5.73 6.89
C PHE A 839 -19.38 4.39 6.65
N SER A 840 -18.72 3.27 6.97
CA SER A 840 -19.32 1.93 6.94
C SER A 840 -20.48 1.76 7.95
N SER A 841 -20.49 2.52 9.05
CA SER A 841 -21.57 2.44 10.05
C SER A 841 -22.80 3.27 9.73
N LEU A 842 -22.74 4.16 8.73
CA LEU A 842 -23.90 4.91 8.25
C LEU A 842 -25.04 3.99 7.78
N SER A 843 -24.68 2.85 7.16
CA SER A 843 -25.66 1.87 6.71
C SER A 843 -26.37 1.09 7.82
N ASN A 844 -25.75 1.01 8.99
CA ASN A 844 -26.25 0.26 10.13
C ASN A 844 -27.55 0.91 10.63
N PRO A 845 -28.68 0.19 10.80
CA PRO A 845 -29.94 0.79 11.25
C PRO A 845 -29.89 1.41 12.67
N GLN A 846 -28.89 1.04 13.48
CA GLN A 846 -28.61 1.66 14.77
C GLN A 846 -27.37 2.58 14.74
N TYR A 847 -26.78 2.81 13.56
CA TYR A 847 -25.52 3.52 13.30
C TYR A 847 -24.28 2.96 14.04
N ALA A 848 -24.42 1.81 14.72
CA ALA A 848 -23.40 1.18 15.52
C ALA A 848 -22.20 0.73 14.67
N LEU A 849 -20.99 0.87 15.22
CA LEU A 849 -19.72 0.66 14.53
C LEU A 849 -19.63 -0.70 13.82
N SER A 850 -18.85 -0.72 12.75
CA SER A 850 -18.89 -1.74 11.70
C SER A 850 -17.51 -2.36 11.46
N ASN A 851 -17.48 -3.60 10.97
CA ASN A 851 -16.42 -4.01 10.04
C ASN A 851 -16.97 -3.62 8.68
N PRO A 852 -16.18 -3.02 7.78
CA PRO A 852 -16.50 -3.05 6.37
C PRO A 852 -16.72 -4.49 5.92
N ASP A 853 -17.74 -4.70 5.10
CA ASP A 853 -17.98 -5.99 4.47
C ASP A 853 -16.79 -6.27 3.51
N PRO A 854 -16.32 -7.52 3.33
CA PRO A 854 -15.09 -7.80 2.58
C PRO A 854 -15.09 -7.13 1.20
N MET A 855 -14.01 -6.40 0.87
CA MET A 855 -13.93 -5.51 -0.31
C MET A 855 -14.07 -6.22 -1.68
N MET A 856 -14.15 -7.54 -1.65
CA MET A 856 -14.51 -8.40 -2.77
C MET A 856 -15.96 -8.15 -3.18
N LYS A 857 -16.12 -7.27 -4.19
CA LYS A 857 -17.36 -6.75 -4.77
C LYS A 857 -17.49 -7.20 -6.25
N VAL A 858 -18.70 -7.53 -6.74
CA VAL A 858 -18.98 -7.87 -8.15
C VAL A 858 -20.19 -7.11 -8.70
N VAL A 859 -20.19 -6.79 -9.99
CA VAL A 859 -21.30 -6.06 -10.63
C VAL A 859 -21.46 -6.42 -12.13
N ASP A 860 -22.71 -6.61 -12.53
CA ASP A 860 -23.13 -6.76 -13.92
C ASP A 860 -23.13 -5.40 -14.64
N VAL A 861 -22.47 -5.32 -15.81
CA VAL A 861 -22.39 -4.07 -16.61
C VAL A 861 -22.97 -4.16 -18.02
N ALA A 862 -23.18 -5.37 -18.55
CA ALA A 862 -23.90 -5.59 -19.81
C ALA A 862 -24.44 -7.02 -19.90
N ASP A 863 -25.62 -7.20 -20.50
CA ASP A 863 -26.22 -8.51 -20.78
C ASP A 863 -26.27 -8.77 -22.29
N ALA A 864 -25.99 -10.00 -22.69
CA ALA A 864 -26.13 -10.49 -24.07
C ALA A 864 -26.72 -11.92 -24.08
N PRO A 865 -27.23 -12.41 -25.23
CA PRO A 865 -27.69 -13.81 -25.36
C PRO A 865 -26.61 -14.87 -25.09
N SER A 866 -25.34 -14.48 -25.03
CA SER A 866 -24.19 -15.32 -24.67
C SER A 866 -23.85 -15.31 -23.17
N GLY A 867 -24.54 -14.52 -22.35
CA GLY A 867 -24.26 -14.32 -20.92
C GLY A 867 -24.07 -12.86 -20.52
N THR A 868 -23.86 -12.64 -19.22
CA THR A 868 -23.65 -11.33 -18.57
C THR A 868 -22.15 -11.00 -18.51
N ARG A 869 -21.77 -9.74 -18.70
CA ARG A 869 -20.43 -9.21 -18.44
C ARG A 869 -20.33 -8.80 -16.98
N GLU A 870 -19.48 -9.51 -16.24
CA GLU A 870 -19.18 -9.25 -14.82
C GLU A 870 -17.87 -8.44 -14.70
N LEU A 871 -17.88 -7.40 -13.87
CA LEU A 871 -16.67 -6.76 -13.34
C LEU A 871 -16.54 -7.09 -11.86
N GLY A 872 -15.32 -7.43 -11.42
CA GLY A 872 -15.04 -7.81 -10.04
C GLY A 872 -13.86 -7.06 -9.43
N VAL A 873 -14.01 -6.62 -8.19
CA VAL A 873 -12.91 -6.29 -7.28
C VAL A 873 -12.64 -7.51 -6.41
N GLY A 874 -11.39 -7.94 -6.26
CA GLY A 874 -11.03 -9.05 -5.38
C GLY A 874 -10.32 -8.62 -4.09
N ARG A 875 -9.62 -9.57 -3.46
CA ARG A 875 -8.69 -9.28 -2.35
C ARG A 875 -7.69 -8.19 -2.73
N PRO A 876 -7.20 -7.38 -1.78
CA PRO A 876 -6.13 -6.43 -2.06
C PRO A 876 -4.87 -7.17 -2.55
N LEU A 877 -4.05 -6.45 -3.30
CA LEU A 877 -2.67 -6.84 -3.59
C LEU A 877 -1.73 -5.92 -2.84
N GLU A 878 -0.55 -6.43 -2.51
CA GLU A 878 0.59 -5.62 -2.09
C GLU A 878 1.34 -5.17 -3.35
N TRP A 879 1.69 -3.89 -3.41
CA TRP A 879 2.51 -3.28 -4.45
C TRP A 879 3.85 -2.90 -3.83
N ASP A 880 4.90 -3.64 -4.21
CA ASP A 880 6.29 -3.30 -3.88
C ASP A 880 6.82 -2.38 -4.98
N GLN A 881 7.25 -1.16 -4.64
CA GLN A 881 7.74 -0.14 -5.58
C GLN A 881 9.12 0.36 -5.18
N ILE A 882 10.09 0.37 -6.10
CA ILE A 882 11.39 1.05 -5.85
C ILE A 882 11.21 2.57 -6.02
N VAL A 883 11.62 3.34 -5.01
CA VAL A 883 11.59 4.82 -4.95
C VAL A 883 12.95 5.41 -4.58
N PRO A 884 13.21 6.71 -4.81
CA PRO A 884 14.47 7.36 -4.41
C PRO A 884 14.59 7.51 -2.88
N HIS A 885 15.77 7.23 -2.32
CA HIS A 885 16.03 7.32 -0.88
C HIS A 885 17.46 7.80 -0.60
N ASN A 886 17.66 9.00 -0.03
CA ASN A 886 18.96 9.50 0.43
C ASN A 886 20.14 9.32 -0.55
N GLY A 887 19.94 9.59 -1.84
CA GLY A 887 20.93 9.40 -2.92
C GLY A 887 21.07 7.95 -3.44
N ARG A 888 20.43 7.01 -2.76
CA ARG A 888 20.21 5.60 -3.13
C ARG A 888 18.74 5.41 -3.58
N SER A 889 18.26 4.17 -3.56
CA SER A 889 16.85 3.81 -3.66
C SER A 889 16.43 2.91 -2.50
N GLU A 890 15.13 2.76 -2.28
CA GLU A 890 14.55 1.74 -1.39
C GLU A 890 13.27 1.17 -2.02
N ILE A 891 12.80 0.00 -1.56
CA ILE A 891 11.48 -0.55 -1.88
C ILE A 891 10.51 -0.17 -0.77
N VAL A 892 9.34 0.33 -1.15
CA VAL A 892 8.20 0.66 -0.28
C VAL A 892 7.00 -0.23 -0.63
N LYS A 893 6.17 -0.60 0.36
CA LYS A 893 4.98 -1.47 0.17
C LYS A 893 3.66 -0.74 0.43
N GLY A 894 2.72 -0.87 -0.51
CA GLY A 894 1.38 -0.27 -0.42
C GLY A 894 0.27 -1.22 -0.83
N GLY A 895 -0.97 -0.91 -0.44
CA GLY A 895 -2.16 -1.66 -0.86
C GLY A 895 -2.71 -1.15 -2.19
N VAL A 896 -3.04 -2.05 -3.12
CA VAL A 896 -3.69 -1.74 -4.39
C VAL A 896 -4.89 -2.67 -4.63
N TYR A 897 -5.94 -2.18 -5.28
CA TYR A 897 -7.08 -3.04 -5.67
C TYR A 897 -6.64 -4.20 -6.57
N SER A 898 -7.38 -5.33 -6.59
CA SER A 898 -7.32 -6.29 -7.70
C SER A 898 -8.58 -6.22 -8.56
N TYR A 899 -8.40 -6.24 -9.88
CA TYR A 899 -9.48 -6.13 -10.88
C TYR A 899 -9.63 -7.43 -11.68
N TYR A 900 -10.88 -7.75 -12.02
CA TYR A 900 -11.28 -8.92 -12.81
C TYR A 900 -12.38 -8.51 -13.79
N GLU A 901 -12.35 -9.12 -14.97
CA GLU A 901 -13.37 -8.98 -16.00
C GLU A 901 -13.62 -10.37 -16.61
N PHE A 902 -14.86 -10.82 -16.64
CA PHE A 902 -15.23 -12.14 -17.19
C PHE A 902 -16.65 -12.15 -17.74
N ALA A 903 -17.13 -13.31 -18.18
CA ALA A 903 -18.51 -13.52 -18.57
C ALA A 903 -19.13 -14.63 -17.71
N SER A 904 -20.37 -14.43 -17.27
CA SER A 904 -21.14 -15.37 -16.46
C SER A 904 -22.41 -15.81 -17.23
N PRO A 905 -23.00 -16.97 -16.90
CA PRO A 905 -24.27 -17.40 -17.50
C PRO A 905 -25.50 -16.67 -16.93
N ARG A 906 -25.32 -15.86 -15.88
CA ARG A 906 -26.32 -15.01 -15.20
C ARG A 906 -25.61 -14.07 -14.23
N PRO A 907 -26.23 -12.94 -13.83
CA PRO A 907 -25.69 -12.06 -12.80
C PRO A 907 -25.31 -12.81 -11.50
N LEU A 908 -24.13 -12.50 -10.98
CA LEU A 908 -23.63 -12.97 -9.69
C LEU A 908 -24.07 -12.06 -8.52
N ASP A 909 -23.79 -12.50 -7.30
CA ASP A 909 -23.77 -11.66 -6.10
C ASP A 909 -22.42 -11.77 -5.38
N ASP A 910 -22.15 -10.86 -4.44
CA ASP A 910 -20.86 -10.81 -3.72
C ASP A 910 -20.57 -12.10 -2.94
N ALA A 911 -21.58 -12.79 -2.42
CA ALA A 911 -21.41 -14.05 -1.70
C ALA A 911 -21.19 -15.26 -2.63
N GLU A 912 -21.52 -15.16 -3.91
CA GLU A 912 -21.06 -16.08 -4.96
C GLU A 912 -19.63 -15.74 -5.39
N TRP A 913 -19.35 -14.46 -5.65
CA TRP A 913 -18.03 -13.98 -6.07
C TRP A 913 -16.92 -14.30 -5.05
N ARG A 914 -17.15 -14.02 -3.77
CA ARG A 914 -16.24 -14.31 -2.65
C ARG A 914 -15.86 -15.79 -2.51
N LYS A 915 -16.59 -16.72 -3.15
CA LYS A 915 -16.28 -18.17 -3.18
C LYS A 915 -15.41 -18.58 -4.37
N MET A 916 -15.31 -17.77 -5.42
CA MET A 916 -14.61 -18.10 -6.67
C MET A 916 -13.44 -17.16 -7.00
N VAL A 917 -13.40 -15.95 -6.43
CA VAL A 917 -12.38 -14.92 -6.65
C VAL A 917 -10.92 -15.41 -6.60
N ASP A 918 -10.57 -16.25 -5.64
CA ASP A 918 -9.19 -16.76 -5.47
C ASP A 918 -8.78 -17.77 -6.56
N GLY A 919 -9.76 -18.36 -7.27
CA GLY A 919 -9.56 -19.21 -8.45
C GLY A 919 -9.82 -18.52 -9.80
N GLN A 920 -10.37 -17.30 -9.80
CA GLN A 920 -10.69 -16.57 -11.04
C GLN A 920 -9.42 -16.01 -11.70
N ALA A 921 -9.35 -16.09 -13.04
CA ALA A 921 -8.29 -15.48 -13.82
C ALA A 921 -8.34 -13.94 -13.73
N ARG A 922 -7.20 -13.32 -13.44
CA ARG A 922 -6.97 -11.87 -13.59
C ARG A 922 -6.53 -11.56 -15.02
N PRO A 923 -6.75 -10.34 -15.54
CA PRO A 923 -6.23 -9.94 -16.85
C PRO A 923 -4.71 -10.09 -16.96
N ASP A 924 -4.21 -10.59 -18.09
CA ASP A 924 -2.80 -10.97 -18.28
C ASP A 924 -1.81 -9.81 -18.03
N TRP A 925 -2.24 -8.57 -18.32
CA TRP A 925 -1.45 -7.36 -18.09
C TRP A 925 -1.22 -7.05 -16.60
N VAL A 926 -2.06 -7.59 -15.69
CA VAL A 926 -1.80 -7.65 -14.24
C VAL A 926 -0.92 -8.85 -13.92
N THR A 927 -1.32 -10.04 -14.41
CA THR A 927 -0.72 -11.33 -14.06
C THR A 927 0.78 -11.39 -14.35
N ARG A 928 1.26 -10.76 -15.44
CA ARG A 928 2.68 -10.69 -15.79
C ARG A 928 3.58 -9.94 -14.79
N HIS A 929 3.01 -9.13 -13.90
CA HIS A 929 3.71 -8.36 -12.87
C HIS A 929 3.47 -8.92 -11.44
N LEU A 930 2.72 -10.01 -11.31
CA LEU A 930 2.39 -10.65 -10.05
C LEU A 930 3.48 -11.68 -9.67
N SER A 931 4.12 -11.53 -8.51
CA SER A 931 5.00 -12.57 -7.97
C SER A 931 4.20 -13.82 -7.61
N GLY A 932 4.81 -14.99 -7.78
CA GLY A 932 4.31 -16.24 -7.23
C GLY A 932 4.41 -16.33 -5.69
N ASN A 933 5.14 -15.41 -5.05
CA ASN A 933 5.44 -15.41 -3.62
C ASN A 933 4.70 -14.28 -2.88
N VAL A 934 4.02 -14.64 -1.79
CA VAL A 934 3.61 -13.69 -0.74
C VAL A 934 4.87 -13.21 -0.01
N LEU A 935 4.90 -11.95 0.43
CA LEU A 935 6.03 -11.38 1.16
C LEU A 935 6.16 -11.99 2.56
N SER A 936 7.38 -12.23 3.02
CA SER A 936 7.64 -12.77 4.36
C SER A 936 7.19 -11.80 5.47
N CYS A 937 6.51 -12.36 6.48
CA CYS A 937 5.93 -11.63 7.60
C CYS A 937 6.29 -12.39 8.91
N PRO A 938 7.24 -11.91 9.74
CA PRO A 938 8.18 -10.81 9.50
C PRO A 938 9.15 -11.08 8.34
N ALA A 939 9.90 -10.06 7.92
CA ALA A 939 10.93 -10.19 6.89
C ALA A 939 11.95 -11.31 7.21
N ARG A 940 12.35 -12.09 6.19
CA ARG A 940 13.37 -13.15 6.34
C ARG A 940 14.65 -12.60 6.98
N GLN A 941 15.19 -13.31 7.97
CA GLN A 941 16.51 -12.98 8.50
C GLN A 941 17.64 -13.37 7.53
N PRO A 942 18.69 -12.54 7.39
CA PRO A 942 19.84 -12.73 6.48
C PRO A 942 20.89 -13.72 6.99
#